data_AF-A0A810PV49-F1
#
_entry.id   AF-A0A810PV49-F1
#
_cell.length_a   1.000
_cell.length_b   1.000
_cell.length_c   1.000
_cell.angle_alpha   90.00
_cell.angle_beta   90.00
_cell.angle_gamma   90.00
#
_symmetry.space_group_name_H-M   'P 1'
#
loop_
_entity.id
_entity.type
_entity.pdbx_description
1 polymer ?
#
loop_
_entity_poly.entity_id
_entity_poly.type
_entity_poly.pdbx_seq_one_letter_code
_entity_poly.pdbx_strand_id
1 'polypeptide(L)'
;MSKPNEYETYIIPPNFIEGGTFFGGLLKLRNTAEALVIVLAIGIPVFSVSALTLTAKIIILCLTALPLGIVALVGINGESLSSFIFLVLKYLCNRRVITRNEEEQDKREKRRKRKAKSGDDAPKYINPVAEYLPVEKIENGIIYTRDHRYLKIVEVIPINFLLRSAREQRNIIYSFISFLKISPVKMQIKVIAKRADLNRHREIVQREMARETDENCRLLQRDYLTLIDRIGAREATSRRFFMVFEYEAWAGRKRDNEEAEAIASLQTAARTAVNYLKQCGNEVLIPENDDEFMIDTLYHLLCRNTTTSLPDRVRRIVAQYQEKGLESEIDAIPCTEFFAPDSIDFTNGRHICIDGLYYAYLLVPSTGYKAQVPAGWLSLIVNAGDGIDLDMFISRQPKARMVQRLGQQLRINRSKIKDASDTNTDFDDLDGAIRSGYFLKEGLGNNEDFYYLNLLIAVTAPTVDELEWKVNELKKLLVSRDMDVCSCAFHEEQAFLSSLPLVSMEKHLFERSKRNALTTGVASCYPFTSYELSDENGILFGLNKYNNSPVIIDIFDSKVYKNANIAVCGTSGAGKTFLILLMALRMRRKGIQVFMLAPLKGHEFHRACVNTGGEFISISPASKSCINVLEIRKIDKSVEETLDGPGIERSELAAKIQRLHIFFALLIPDMSYEEKQLLDDALIRTYARKGITHDNTSLSDPNNPNVYRQMPVLGDLYDVLREESDTKRLSNIINRFVHGSASTFNQQTNVNLDNKFTVLDISELSGDLLPIGMFVALDFVWDKAKANRTEEKAIFIDECWQLIGGGSGTFGVGNRLAAEMVLEIFKTIRAYSGSGICATQDLNDFFSLDNGKYGKGIINNCRTKVILNLEDEEAQRVQQVLHLSEAEVMEITHFERGNGLISSNNNNITVEIKASPLERDLITTDRRELLDLLRRMNRPEA
;
A
#
# COMPACT_ATOMS: atom_id res chain seq x y z
N MET A 1 -8.09 35.15 8.58
CA MET A 1 -6.90 34.42 9.08
C MET A 1 -7.31 32.97 9.33
N SER A 2 -7.13 32.11 8.32
CA SER A 2 -7.26 30.66 8.50
C SER A 2 -6.02 30.17 9.24
N LYS A 3 -6.19 29.62 10.45
CA LYS A 3 -5.10 28.91 11.14
C LYS A 3 -4.56 27.80 10.20
N PRO A 4 -3.24 27.56 10.17
CA PRO A 4 -2.68 26.43 9.44
C PRO A 4 -3.27 25.12 9.98
N ASN A 5 -3.32 24.08 9.15
CA ASN A 5 -3.83 22.74 9.45
C ASN A 5 -3.19 22.15 10.72
N GLU A 6 -3.71 22.48 11.91
CA GLU A 6 -3.36 21.81 13.16
C GLU A 6 -4.00 20.42 13.14
N TYR A 7 -3.16 19.37 13.17
CA TYR A 7 -3.62 18.00 13.39
C TYR A 7 -4.33 17.93 14.75
N GLU A 8 -5.56 17.44 14.75
CA GLU A 8 -6.36 17.31 15.97
C GLU A 8 -5.72 16.26 16.88
N THR A 9 -5.43 16.64 18.12
CA THR A 9 -4.78 15.77 19.11
C THR A 9 -5.83 15.18 20.03
N TYR A 10 -5.78 13.87 20.24
CA TYR A 10 -6.68 13.12 21.11
C TYR A 10 -5.95 12.69 22.38
N ILE A 11 -6.70 12.52 23.47
CA ILE A 11 -6.12 12.20 24.78
C ILE A 11 -6.50 10.78 25.18
N ILE A 12 -5.48 9.98 25.51
CA ILE A 12 -5.61 8.68 26.17
C ILE A 12 -5.04 8.83 27.59
N PRO A 13 -5.87 9.15 28.58
CA PRO A 13 -5.40 9.54 29.90
C PRO A 13 -4.75 8.35 30.64
N PRO A 14 -3.74 8.59 31.50
CA PRO A 14 -3.20 7.56 32.38
C PRO A 14 -4.26 6.98 33.32
N ASN A 15 -4.02 5.77 33.79
CA ASN A 15 -4.97 5.08 34.66
C ASN A 15 -5.10 5.83 36.00
N PHE A 16 -6.33 6.20 36.34
CA PHE A 16 -6.66 6.95 37.55
C PHE A 16 -7.34 6.09 38.63
N ILE A 17 -7.91 4.95 38.26
CA ILE A 17 -8.83 4.17 39.12
C ILE A 17 -8.11 3.07 39.93
N GLU A 18 -6.79 2.89 39.74
CA GLU A 18 -6.05 1.82 40.40
C GLU A 18 -5.68 2.17 41.84
N GLY A 19 -6.15 1.34 42.78
CA GLY A 19 -5.71 1.38 44.19
C GLY A 19 -4.65 0.31 44.44
N GLY A 20 -3.65 0.60 45.29
CA GLY A 20 -2.74 -0.41 45.83
C GLY A 20 -1.23 -0.14 45.73
N THR A 21 -0.80 1.08 45.41
CA THR A 21 0.62 1.46 45.32
C THR A 21 1.06 2.35 46.50
N PHE A 22 2.33 2.20 46.91
CA PHE A 22 3.05 3.10 47.83
C PHE A 22 4.01 4.00 47.03
N PHE A 23 4.34 5.19 47.54
CA PHE A 23 5.23 6.20 46.91
C PHE A 23 4.81 6.56 45.48
N GLY A 24 3.72 7.30 45.32
CA GLY A 24 3.33 7.86 44.01
C GLY A 24 2.89 6.87 42.91
N GLY A 25 3.07 5.55 43.09
CA GLY A 25 2.91 4.57 42.01
C GLY A 25 4.12 3.66 41.80
N LEU A 26 5.27 3.98 42.41
CA LEU A 26 6.55 3.30 42.21
C LEU A 26 6.59 1.86 42.74
N LEU A 27 5.90 1.55 43.84
CA LEU A 27 6.00 0.24 44.50
C LEU A 27 4.64 -0.39 44.77
N LYS A 28 4.40 -1.58 44.21
CA LYS A 28 3.20 -2.39 44.49
C LYS A 28 3.26 -2.90 45.93
N LEU A 29 2.15 -2.79 46.68
CA LEU A 29 1.99 -3.29 48.05
C LEU A 29 2.57 -4.70 48.26
N ARG A 30 2.34 -5.58 47.28
CA ARG A 30 2.80 -6.96 47.28
C ARG A 30 4.32 -7.10 47.14
N ASN A 31 4.95 -6.29 46.28
CA ASN A 31 6.41 -6.28 46.10
C ASN A 31 7.11 -5.80 47.37
N THR A 32 6.58 -4.74 48.00
CA THR A 32 7.11 -4.21 49.26
C THR A 32 7.03 -5.24 50.37
N ALA A 33 5.92 -5.98 50.47
CA ALA A 33 5.77 -7.06 51.44
C ALA A 33 6.74 -8.22 51.17
N GLU A 34 6.90 -8.65 49.91
CA GLU A 34 7.83 -9.70 49.52
C GLU A 34 9.29 -9.32 49.81
N ALA A 35 9.67 -8.08 49.50
CA ALA A 35 11.00 -7.56 49.80
C ALA A 35 11.28 -7.54 51.31
N LEU A 36 10.31 -7.10 52.12
CA LEU A 36 10.44 -7.12 53.58
C LEU A 36 10.65 -8.56 54.09
N VAL A 37 9.87 -9.52 53.59
CA VAL A 37 10.00 -10.93 53.95
C VAL A 37 11.38 -11.48 53.58
N ILE A 38 11.88 -11.19 52.38
CA ILE A 38 13.21 -11.64 51.92
C ILE A 38 14.33 -11.02 52.75
N VAL A 39 14.26 -9.71 53.01
CA VAL A 39 15.26 -9.00 53.83
C VAL A 39 15.27 -9.55 55.25
N LEU A 40 14.10 -9.80 55.86
CA LEU A 40 14.02 -10.39 57.20
C LEU A 40 14.49 -11.84 57.23
N ALA A 41 14.13 -12.65 56.24
CA ALA A 41 14.51 -14.06 56.15
C ALA A 41 16.03 -14.24 56.03
N ILE A 42 16.73 -13.32 55.35
CA ILE A 42 18.19 -13.31 55.24
C ILE A 42 18.82 -12.65 56.48
N GLY A 43 18.22 -11.56 56.96
CA GLY A 43 18.82 -10.75 58.01
C GLY A 43 18.77 -11.37 59.40
N ILE A 44 17.66 -12.02 59.77
CA ILE A 44 17.52 -12.65 61.10
C ILE A 44 18.61 -13.72 61.33
N PRO A 45 18.88 -14.65 60.39
CA PRO A 45 19.99 -15.59 60.51
C PRO A 45 21.35 -14.91 60.66
N VAL A 46 21.66 -13.90 59.84
CA VAL A 46 22.97 -13.20 59.87
C VAL A 46 23.20 -12.51 61.22
N PHE A 47 22.17 -11.92 61.82
CA PHE A 47 22.27 -11.32 63.14
C PHE A 47 22.37 -12.35 64.28
N SER A 48 21.78 -13.53 64.12
CA SER A 48 21.79 -14.62 65.11
C SER A 48 23.15 -15.35 65.24
N VAL A 49 24.04 -15.25 64.26
CA VAL A 49 25.38 -15.85 64.32
C VAL A 49 26.27 -15.01 65.25
N SER A 50 26.58 -15.53 66.44
CA SER A 50 27.42 -14.88 67.45
C SER A 50 28.89 -14.79 67.07
N ALA A 51 29.36 -15.64 66.14
CA ALA A 51 30.76 -15.70 65.70
C ALA A 51 31.18 -14.59 64.72
N LEU A 52 30.25 -13.77 64.22
CA LEU A 52 30.53 -12.71 63.24
C LEU A 52 30.60 -11.33 63.92
N THR A 53 31.60 -10.53 63.54
CA THR A 53 31.70 -9.12 63.96
C THR A 53 30.60 -8.27 63.31
N LEU A 54 30.25 -7.14 63.92
CA LEU A 54 29.22 -6.22 63.39
C LEU A 54 29.54 -5.80 61.95
N THR A 55 30.81 -5.50 61.67
CA THR A 55 31.29 -5.12 60.32
C THR A 55 31.08 -6.26 59.31
N ALA A 56 31.38 -7.50 59.69
CA ALA A 56 31.15 -8.66 58.83
C ALA A 56 29.65 -8.89 58.56
N LYS A 57 28.80 -8.71 59.58
CA LYS A 57 27.33 -8.81 59.44
C LYS A 57 26.78 -7.78 58.45
N ILE A 58 27.23 -6.53 58.54
CA ILE A 58 26.83 -5.45 57.63
C ILE A 58 27.27 -5.76 56.20
N ILE A 59 28.53 -6.19 55.99
CA ILE A 59 29.03 -6.55 54.65
C ILE A 59 28.22 -7.69 54.04
N ILE A 60 27.92 -8.74 54.80
CA ILE A 60 27.11 -9.88 54.32
C ILE A 60 25.70 -9.42 53.92
N LEU A 61 25.05 -8.59 54.73
CA LEU A 61 23.72 -8.04 54.42
C LEU A 61 23.73 -7.18 53.16
N CYS A 62 24.74 -6.33 52.98
CA CYS A 62 24.88 -5.48 51.79
C CYS A 62 25.15 -6.29 50.51
N LEU A 63 25.77 -7.47 50.61
CA LEU A 63 26.03 -8.35 49.47
C LEU A 63 24.88 -9.33 49.17
N THR A 64 23.95 -9.54 50.10
CA THR A 64 22.88 -10.56 49.97
C THR A 64 21.48 -9.97 50.11
N ALA A 65 21.11 -9.52 51.31
CA ALA A 65 19.78 -9.02 51.64
C ALA A 65 19.43 -7.76 50.85
N LEU A 66 20.38 -6.84 50.67
CA LEU A 66 20.15 -5.59 49.95
C LEU A 66 19.89 -5.83 48.45
N PRO A 67 20.73 -6.55 47.67
CA PRO A 67 20.45 -6.85 46.27
C PRO A 67 19.14 -7.62 46.07
N LEU A 68 18.89 -8.65 46.89
CA LEU A 68 17.67 -9.46 46.77
C LEU A 68 16.42 -8.68 47.19
N GLY A 69 16.52 -7.82 48.19
CA GLY A 69 15.46 -6.90 48.59
C GLY A 69 15.11 -5.92 47.47
N ILE A 70 16.13 -5.35 46.79
CA ILE A 70 15.93 -4.46 45.64
C ILE A 70 15.26 -5.20 44.48
N VAL A 71 15.72 -6.41 44.13
CA VAL A 71 15.10 -7.23 43.07
C VAL A 71 13.64 -7.54 43.41
N ALA A 72 13.32 -7.86 44.67
CA ALA A 72 11.94 -8.12 45.11
C ALA A 72 11.06 -6.86 45.11
N LEU A 73 11.63 -5.68 45.40
CA LEU A 73 10.95 -4.38 45.30
C LEU A 73 10.59 -4.05 43.85
N VAL A 74 11.55 -4.20 42.93
CA VAL A 74 11.38 -3.92 41.49
C VAL A 74 10.45 -4.95 40.84
N GLY A 75 10.58 -6.23 41.22
CA GLY A 75 9.88 -7.34 40.58
C GLY A 75 10.50 -7.74 39.24
N ILE A 76 9.88 -8.68 38.54
CA ILE A 76 10.33 -9.17 37.22
C ILE A 76 9.19 -8.95 36.21
N ASN A 77 9.45 -8.25 35.11
CA ASN A 77 8.46 -7.93 34.07
C ASN A 77 7.16 -7.27 34.61
N GLY A 78 7.27 -6.46 35.68
CA GLY A 78 6.14 -5.78 36.31
C GLY A 78 5.32 -6.65 37.28
N GLU A 79 5.76 -7.87 37.56
CA GLU A 79 5.14 -8.79 38.51
C GLU A 79 5.97 -8.93 39.79
N SER A 80 5.29 -9.31 40.88
CA SER A 80 5.98 -9.67 42.12
C SER A 80 6.77 -10.97 41.93
N LEU A 81 7.88 -11.12 42.66
CA LEU A 81 8.77 -12.27 42.52
C LEU A 81 8.01 -13.59 42.73
N SER A 82 7.09 -13.64 43.71
CA SER A 82 6.28 -14.83 43.96
C SER A 82 5.31 -15.15 42.81
N SER A 83 4.74 -14.12 42.18
CA SER A 83 3.83 -14.30 41.04
C SER A 83 4.59 -14.84 39.84
N PHE A 84 5.78 -14.30 39.57
CA PHE A 84 6.66 -14.77 38.51
C PHE A 84 7.11 -16.22 38.72
N ILE A 85 7.54 -16.59 39.94
CA ILE A 85 7.92 -17.98 40.25
C ILE A 85 6.72 -18.93 40.06
N PHE A 86 5.54 -18.56 40.55
CA PHE A 86 4.33 -19.37 40.37
C PHE A 86 3.97 -19.52 38.89
N LEU A 87 4.12 -18.45 38.10
CA LEU A 87 3.91 -18.48 36.66
C LEU A 87 4.88 -19.46 35.97
N VAL A 88 6.18 -19.37 36.26
CA VAL A 88 7.19 -20.27 35.70
C VAL A 88 6.93 -21.72 36.10
N LEU A 89 6.58 -21.98 37.37
CA LEU A 89 6.22 -23.33 37.82
C LEU A 89 4.96 -23.85 37.13
N LYS A 90 3.92 -23.03 37.02
CA LYS A 90 2.68 -23.38 36.30
C LYS A 90 2.98 -23.69 34.84
N TYR A 91 3.84 -22.89 34.21
CA TYR A 91 4.31 -23.12 32.84
C TYR A 91 5.08 -24.45 32.73
N LEU A 92 6.07 -24.71 33.60
CA LEU A 92 6.84 -25.95 33.60
C LEU A 92 5.98 -27.20 33.77
N CYS A 93 4.88 -27.10 34.54
CA CYS A 93 3.92 -28.18 34.73
C CYS A 93 2.98 -28.39 33.53
N ASN A 94 2.69 -27.34 32.76
CA ASN A 94 1.69 -27.36 31.69
C ASN A 94 2.28 -27.41 30.28
N ARG A 95 3.59 -27.19 30.13
CA ARG A 95 4.29 -27.23 28.85
C ARG A 95 4.08 -28.59 28.17
N ARG A 96 3.62 -28.56 26.93
CA ARG A 96 3.23 -29.76 26.16
C ARG A 96 3.20 -29.44 24.68
N VAL A 97 3.27 -30.49 23.86
CA VAL A 97 2.93 -30.42 22.45
C VAL A 97 1.53 -31.02 22.30
N ILE A 98 0.61 -30.29 21.69
CA ILE A 98 -0.69 -30.83 21.26
C ILE A 98 -0.51 -31.20 19.81
N THR A 99 -0.35 -32.49 19.52
CA THR A 99 -0.11 -32.99 18.17
C THR A 99 -0.91 -34.25 17.90
N ARG A 100 -1.16 -34.48 16.62
CA ARG A 100 -1.73 -35.70 16.06
C ARG A 100 -0.68 -36.84 16.05
N ASN A 101 -0.21 -37.29 17.22
CA ASN A 101 0.66 -38.49 17.32
C ASN A 101 -0.10 -39.69 17.92
N GLU A 102 -0.02 -40.83 17.21
CA GLU A 102 -0.71 -42.09 17.53
C GLU A 102 -0.28 -42.71 18.88
N GLU A 103 0.95 -42.48 19.33
CA GLU A 103 1.47 -43.04 20.59
C GLU A 103 0.85 -42.43 21.87
N GLU A 104 0.29 -41.22 21.81
CA GLU A 104 -0.42 -40.60 22.95
C GLU A 104 -1.90 -40.98 23.02
N GLN A 105 -2.52 -41.37 21.89
CA GLN A 105 -3.89 -41.88 21.85
C GLN A 105 -4.03 -43.13 22.73
N ASP A 106 -3.04 -44.02 22.68
CA ASP A 106 -3.01 -45.29 23.42
C ASP A 106 -2.88 -45.10 24.94
N LYS A 107 -2.27 -43.99 25.38
CA LYS A 107 -2.22 -43.56 26.80
C LYS A 107 -3.49 -42.83 27.24
N ARG A 108 -4.14 -42.06 26.35
CA ARG A 108 -5.40 -41.35 26.62
C ARG A 108 -6.60 -42.30 26.68
N GLU A 109 -6.67 -43.33 25.84
CA GLU A 109 -7.71 -44.37 25.92
C GLU A 109 -7.69 -45.10 27.27
N LYS A 110 -6.50 -45.40 27.81
CA LYS A 110 -6.34 -46.00 29.15
C LYS A 110 -6.82 -45.08 30.28
N ARG A 111 -6.78 -43.75 30.10
CA ARG A 111 -7.33 -42.77 31.06
C ARG A 111 -8.84 -42.54 30.89
N ARG A 112 -9.37 -42.57 29.66
CA ARG A 112 -10.82 -42.44 29.37
C ARG A 112 -11.64 -43.57 29.96
N LYS A 113 -11.13 -44.81 29.95
CA LYS A 113 -11.75 -45.99 30.60
C LYS A 113 -11.93 -45.84 32.12
N ARG A 114 -11.26 -44.89 32.78
CA ARG A 114 -11.42 -44.62 34.23
C ARG A 114 -12.42 -43.51 34.56
N LYS A 115 -12.94 -42.73 33.59
CA LYS A 115 -13.81 -41.57 33.84
C LYS A 115 -15.20 -41.61 33.18
N ALA A 116 -15.51 -42.58 32.33
CA ALA A 116 -16.82 -42.67 31.70
C ALA A 116 -17.86 -43.33 32.63
N LYS A 117 -18.58 -42.49 33.40
CA LYS A 117 -19.91 -42.79 33.98
C LYS A 117 -20.77 -41.53 33.91
N SER A 118 -21.15 -41.12 32.71
CA SER A 118 -22.33 -40.32 32.40
C SER A 118 -22.56 -40.38 30.90
N GLY A 119 -23.76 -40.77 30.47
CA GLY A 119 -24.13 -40.88 29.07
C GLY A 119 -24.32 -39.50 28.45
N ASP A 120 -23.51 -39.21 27.44
CA ASP A 120 -23.83 -38.38 26.28
C ASP A 120 -22.82 -38.75 25.18
N ASP A 121 -23.26 -38.85 23.93
CA ASP A 121 -22.41 -39.12 22.76
C ASP A 121 -21.52 -37.90 22.50
N ALA A 122 -20.38 -37.83 23.21
CA ALA A 122 -19.42 -36.75 23.02
C ALA A 122 -18.83 -36.82 21.58
N PRO A 123 -18.76 -35.68 20.86
CA PRO A 123 -18.25 -35.66 19.50
C PRO A 123 -16.84 -36.27 19.41
N LYS A 124 -16.62 -37.13 18.42
CA LYS A 124 -15.34 -37.80 18.21
C LYS A 124 -14.41 -36.89 17.41
N TYR A 125 -13.30 -36.49 18.03
CA TYR A 125 -12.25 -35.73 17.38
C TYR A 125 -11.12 -36.65 16.92
N ILE A 126 -10.64 -36.44 15.70
CA ILE A 126 -9.41 -37.02 15.17
C ILE A 126 -8.22 -36.13 15.48
N ASN A 127 -8.39 -34.80 15.41
CA ASN A 127 -7.36 -33.82 15.74
C ASN A 127 -7.47 -33.34 17.20
N PRO A 128 -6.49 -33.62 18.08
CA PRO A 128 -6.51 -33.12 19.46
C PRO A 128 -6.47 -31.60 19.59
N VAL A 129 -5.94 -30.88 18.58
CA VAL A 129 -5.99 -29.41 18.55
C VAL A 129 -7.41 -28.93 18.32
N ALA A 130 -8.17 -29.61 17.45
CA ALA A 130 -9.60 -29.30 17.23
C ALA A 130 -10.42 -29.48 18.51
N GLU A 131 -10.10 -30.49 19.33
CA GLU A 131 -10.68 -30.66 20.66
C GLU A 131 -10.23 -29.57 21.64
N TYR A 132 -9.04 -28.99 21.49
CA TYR A 132 -8.51 -27.97 22.40
C TYR A 132 -9.12 -26.58 22.18
N LEU A 133 -9.47 -26.23 20.94
CA LEU A 133 -9.99 -24.90 20.61
C LEU A 133 -11.33 -24.59 21.31
N PRO A 134 -11.56 -23.37 21.81
CA PRO A 134 -12.72 -23.00 22.63
C PRO A 134 -14.00 -22.71 21.81
N VAL A 135 -14.15 -23.36 20.65
CA VAL A 135 -15.33 -23.25 19.79
C VAL A 135 -16.13 -24.55 19.89
N GLU A 136 -17.44 -24.43 20.00
CA GLU A 136 -18.40 -25.54 20.06
C GLU A 136 -19.00 -25.81 18.67
N LYS A 137 -19.62 -24.80 18.06
CA LYS A 137 -20.17 -24.87 16.70
C LYS A 137 -20.17 -23.49 16.02
N ILE A 138 -20.39 -23.49 14.72
CA ILE A 138 -20.65 -22.30 13.90
C ILE A 138 -21.95 -22.54 13.16
N GLU A 139 -22.91 -21.63 13.32
CA GLU A 139 -24.23 -21.75 12.70
C GLU A 139 -24.86 -20.36 12.54
N ASN A 140 -25.57 -20.13 11.43
CA ASN A 140 -26.24 -18.84 11.14
C ASN A 140 -25.28 -17.63 11.15
N GLY A 141 -24.01 -17.85 10.84
CA GLY A 141 -22.95 -16.86 10.86
C GLY A 141 -22.53 -16.43 12.25
N ILE A 142 -22.72 -17.30 13.25
CA ILE A 142 -22.41 -17.05 14.66
C ILE A 142 -21.51 -18.16 15.19
N ILE A 143 -20.51 -17.75 15.96
CA ILE A 143 -19.61 -18.64 16.69
C ILE A 143 -20.21 -18.89 18.07
N TYR A 144 -20.41 -20.16 18.39
CA TYR A 144 -20.82 -20.63 19.70
C TYR A 144 -19.57 -21.12 20.42
N THR A 145 -19.22 -20.51 21.55
CA THR A 145 -18.08 -20.93 22.34
C THR A 145 -18.50 -21.92 23.43
N ARG A 146 -17.54 -22.74 23.88
CA ARG A 146 -17.78 -23.76 24.91
C ARG A 146 -18.13 -23.19 26.30
N ASP A 147 -17.86 -21.90 26.50
CA ASP A 147 -18.29 -21.14 27.69
C ASP A 147 -19.63 -20.41 27.48
N HIS A 148 -20.42 -20.85 26.49
CA HIS A 148 -21.77 -20.38 26.18
C HIS A 148 -21.87 -18.90 25.80
N ARG A 149 -20.90 -18.40 25.01
CA ARG A 149 -20.96 -17.05 24.41
C ARG A 149 -21.26 -17.15 22.91
N TYR A 150 -21.90 -16.11 22.40
CA TYR A 150 -22.27 -15.98 20.99
C TYR A 150 -21.51 -14.81 20.39
N LEU A 151 -20.83 -15.05 19.27
CA LEU A 151 -20.03 -14.02 18.59
C LEU A 151 -20.31 -13.95 17.11
N LYS A 152 -20.18 -12.74 16.54
CA LYS A 152 -20.22 -12.52 15.09
C LYS A 152 -18.98 -11.75 14.65
N ILE A 153 -18.39 -12.20 13.54
CA ILE A 153 -17.26 -11.56 12.88
C ILE A 153 -17.75 -10.83 11.63
N VAL A 154 -17.19 -9.65 11.37
CA VAL A 154 -17.42 -8.86 10.16
C VAL A 154 -16.07 -8.43 9.60
N GLU A 155 -15.81 -8.69 8.31
CA GLU A 155 -14.60 -8.22 7.64
C GLU A 155 -14.80 -6.85 7.01
N VAL A 156 -13.89 -5.94 7.33
CA VAL A 156 -13.90 -4.53 6.92
C VAL A 156 -12.79 -4.30 5.92
N ILE A 157 -13.12 -3.74 4.77
CA ILE A 157 -12.13 -3.30 3.78
C ILE A 157 -11.54 -1.98 4.30
N PRO A 158 -10.20 -1.89 4.44
CA PRO A 158 -9.55 -0.71 4.97
C PRO A 158 -9.66 0.47 4.01
N ILE A 159 -9.38 1.66 4.52
CA ILE A 159 -9.25 2.88 3.71
C ILE A 159 -7.85 3.45 3.85
N ASN A 160 -7.44 4.19 2.84
CA ASN A 160 -6.25 5.04 2.87
C ASN A 160 -6.48 6.26 3.79
N PHE A 161 -6.67 6.04 5.10
CA PHE A 161 -7.04 7.07 6.08
C PHE A 161 -6.02 8.21 6.19
N LEU A 162 -4.73 7.87 6.28
CA LEU A 162 -3.64 8.86 6.40
C LEU A 162 -3.52 9.75 5.17
N LEU A 163 -4.05 9.29 4.02
CA LEU A 163 -4.05 9.99 2.74
C LEU A 163 -5.21 10.98 2.58
N ARG A 164 -6.16 10.96 3.52
CA ARG A 164 -7.30 11.87 3.52
C ARG A 164 -6.89 13.23 4.09
N SER A 165 -7.55 14.29 3.64
CA SER A 165 -7.37 15.62 4.23
C SER A 165 -7.74 15.62 5.73
N ALA A 166 -7.16 16.52 6.52
CA ALA A 166 -7.48 16.63 7.95
C ALA A 166 -9.00 16.73 8.23
N ARG A 167 -9.76 17.39 7.34
CA ARG A 167 -11.22 17.48 7.42
C ARG A 167 -11.90 16.13 7.19
N GLU A 168 -11.47 15.38 6.19
CA GLU A 168 -12.01 14.05 5.90
C GLU A 168 -11.66 13.06 7.02
N GLN A 169 -10.40 13.06 7.49
CA GLN A 169 -9.97 12.27 8.64
C GLN A 169 -10.87 12.55 9.85
N ARG A 170 -11.12 13.83 10.17
CA ARG A 170 -12.03 14.23 11.25
C ARG A 170 -13.46 13.70 11.07
N ASN A 171 -14.00 13.80 9.85
CA ASN A 171 -15.35 13.27 9.56
C ASN A 171 -15.44 11.75 9.76
N ILE A 172 -14.40 11.02 9.37
CA ILE A 172 -14.29 9.57 9.59
C ILE A 172 -14.29 9.27 11.08
N ILE A 173 -13.46 9.97 11.86
CA ILE A 173 -13.40 9.81 13.31
C ILE A 173 -14.75 10.12 13.98
N TYR A 174 -15.46 11.17 13.57
CA TYR A 174 -16.80 11.48 14.12
C TYR A 174 -17.85 10.42 13.77
N SER A 175 -17.81 9.87 12.56
CA SER A 175 -18.68 8.77 12.16
C SER A 175 -18.40 7.52 13.00
N PHE A 176 -17.13 7.23 13.25
CA PHE A 176 -16.72 6.13 14.13
C PHE A 176 -17.08 6.36 15.61
N ILE A 177 -16.97 7.60 16.12
CA ILE A 177 -17.47 7.97 17.46
C ILE A 177 -18.97 7.66 17.57
N SER A 178 -19.74 8.00 16.54
CA SER A 178 -21.19 7.78 16.52
C SER A 178 -21.52 6.28 16.57
N PHE A 179 -20.74 5.46 15.88
CA PHE A 179 -20.83 4.01 15.97
C PHE A 179 -20.49 3.49 17.38
N LEU A 180 -19.35 3.90 17.97
CA LEU A 180 -18.93 3.42 19.29
C LEU A 180 -20.01 3.62 20.36
N LYS A 181 -20.74 4.74 20.31
CA LYS A 181 -21.84 5.03 21.25
C LYS A 181 -23.01 4.05 21.18
N ILE A 182 -23.24 3.39 20.05
CA ILE A 182 -24.33 2.42 19.88
C ILE A 182 -23.84 0.99 19.68
N SER A 183 -22.52 0.80 19.64
CA SER A 183 -21.89 -0.51 19.47
C SER A 183 -22.15 -1.46 20.65
N PRO A 184 -21.95 -2.77 20.46
CA PRO A 184 -21.94 -3.75 21.55
C PRO A 184 -20.95 -3.38 22.66
N VAL A 185 -21.23 -3.83 23.89
CA VAL A 185 -20.45 -3.46 25.08
C VAL A 185 -19.01 -3.98 25.00
N LYS A 186 -18.82 -5.21 24.51
CA LYS A 186 -17.51 -5.80 24.27
C LYS A 186 -17.30 -6.04 22.79
N MET A 187 -16.13 -5.60 22.32
CA MET A 187 -15.71 -5.80 20.94
C MET A 187 -14.22 -6.10 20.88
N GLN A 188 -13.82 -6.78 19.82
CA GLN A 188 -12.44 -6.94 19.41
C GLN A 188 -12.32 -6.45 17.98
N ILE A 189 -11.30 -5.65 17.70
CA ILE A 189 -10.87 -5.34 16.34
C ILE A 189 -9.57 -6.10 16.11
N LYS A 190 -9.56 -6.98 15.12
CA LYS A 190 -8.41 -7.81 14.77
C LYS A 190 -7.87 -7.42 13.40
N VAL A 191 -6.58 -7.17 13.34
CA VAL A 191 -5.84 -6.91 12.11
C VAL A 191 -4.89 -8.06 11.88
N ILE A 192 -4.96 -8.68 10.71
CA ILE A 192 -4.12 -9.82 10.34
C ILE A 192 -3.26 -9.43 9.14
N ALA A 193 -1.94 -9.57 9.29
CA ALA A 193 -1.04 -9.53 8.15
C ALA A 193 -1.06 -10.90 7.44
N LYS A 194 -1.31 -10.90 6.14
CA LYS A 194 -1.23 -12.09 5.28
C LYS A 194 -0.39 -11.79 4.04
N ARG A 195 0.06 -12.84 3.36
CA ARG A 195 0.62 -12.69 2.01
C ARG A 195 -0.43 -12.10 1.06
N ALA A 196 0.00 -11.21 0.17
CA ALA A 196 -0.90 -10.54 -0.75
C ALA A 196 -1.53 -11.53 -1.74
N ASP A 197 -2.86 -11.46 -1.85
CA ASP A 197 -3.58 -12.23 -2.87
C ASP A 197 -3.58 -11.43 -4.18
N LEU A 198 -2.81 -11.91 -5.15
CA LEU A 198 -2.70 -11.33 -6.49
C LEU A 198 -3.47 -12.13 -7.55
N ASN A 199 -4.34 -13.07 -7.15
CA ASN A 199 -5.06 -13.95 -8.07
C ASN A 199 -5.92 -13.18 -9.07
N ARG A 200 -6.64 -12.15 -8.61
CA ARG A 200 -7.48 -11.33 -9.49
C ARG A 200 -6.66 -10.59 -10.55
N HIS A 201 -5.51 -10.03 -10.17
CA HIS A 201 -4.59 -9.40 -11.10
C HIS A 201 -4.03 -10.41 -12.10
N ARG A 202 -3.64 -11.60 -11.61
CA ARG A 202 -3.19 -12.72 -12.43
C ARG A 202 -4.23 -13.16 -13.47
N GLU A 203 -5.50 -13.29 -13.08
CA GLU A 203 -6.61 -13.61 -14.00
C GLU A 203 -6.83 -12.53 -15.07
N ILE A 204 -6.70 -11.25 -14.72
CA ILE A 204 -6.74 -10.14 -15.67
C ILE A 204 -5.63 -10.29 -16.71
N VAL A 205 -4.39 -10.50 -16.27
CA VAL A 205 -3.22 -10.68 -17.17
C VAL A 205 -3.39 -11.90 -18.07
N GLN A 206 -3.96 -13.00 -17.57
CA GLN A 206 -4.24 -14.19 -18.38
C GLN A 206 -5.29 -13.91 -19.47
N ARG A 207 -6.34 -13.14 -19.16
CA ARG A 207 -7.35 -12.72 -20.14
C ARG A 207 -6.76 -11.78 -21.21
N GLU A 208 -5.88 -10.87 -20.81
CA GLU A 208 -5.13 -10.00 -21.74
C GLU A 208 -4.25 -10.84 -22.67
N MET A 209 -3.51 -11.81 -22.13
CA MET A 209 -2.63 -12.69 -22.90
C MET A 209 -3.35 -13.55 -23.93
N ALA A 210 -4.60 -13.97 -23.65
CA ALA A 210 -5.41 -14.72 -24.60
C ALA A 210 -5.79 -13.91 -25.86
N ARG A 211 -5.76 -12.58 -25.78
CA ARG A 211 -6.09 -11.66 -26.89
C ARG A 211 -4.86 -11.15 -27.64
N GLU A 212 -3.67 -11.29 -27.07
CA GLU A 212 -2.42 -10.84 -27.69
C GLU A 212 -2.05 -11.74 -28.87
N THR A 213 -1.57 -11.16 -29.97
CA THR A 213 -1.18 -11.88 -31.19
C THR A 213 0.33 -11.97 -31.37
N ASP A 214 1.09 -11.00 -30.83
CA ASP A 214 2.55 -10.99 -30.92
C ASP A 214 3.18 -11.97 -29.92
N GLU A 215 4.03 -12.87 -30.42
CA GLU A 215 4.62 -13.94 -29.59
C GLU A 215 5.63 -13.40 -28.58
N ASN A 216 6.38 -12.35 -28.92
CA ASN A 216 7.32 -11.72 -28.01
C ASN A 216 6.60 -11.01 -26.86
N CYS A 217 5.47 -10.35 -27.15
CA CYS A 217 4.61 -9.76 -26.13
C CYS A 217 3.98 -10.82 -25.20
N ARG A 218 3.60 -11.99 -25.74
CA ARG A 218 3.16 -13.13 -24.91
C ARG A 218 4.26 -13.66 -24.00
N LEU A 219 5.51 -13.71 -24.46
CA LEU A 219 6.66 -14.08 -23.60
C LEU A 219 6.84 -13.08 -22.45
N LEU A 220 6.74 -11.77 -22.74
CA LEU A 220 6.74 -10.72 -21.72
C LEU A 220 5.62 -10.91 -20.69
N GLN A 221 4.40 -11.24 -21.13
CA GLN A 221 3.27 -11.51 -20.24
C GLN A 221 3.49 -12.73 -19.34
N ARG A 222 4.08 -13.81 -19.86
CA ARG A 222 4.42 -15.01 -19.08
C ARG A 222 5.50 -14.74 -18.03
N ASP A 223 6.53 -13.99 -18.38
CA ASP A 223 7.58 -13.62 -17.41
C ASP A 223 7.05 -12.67 -16.33
N TYR A 224 6.17 -11.73 -16.71
CA TYR A 224 5.46 -10.88 -15.77
C TYR A 224 4.56 -11.69 -14.82
N LEU A 225 3.82 -12.69 -15.31
CA LEU A 225 3.03 -13.60 -14.45
C LEU A 225 3.91 -14.33 -13.43
N THR A 226 5.10 -14.78 -13.86
CA THR A 226 6.07 -15.42 -12.96
C THR A 226 6.56 -14.46 -11.87
N LEU A 227 6.77 -13.19 -12.21
CA LEU A 227 7.08 -12.15 -11.22
C LEU A 227 5.93 -11.94 -10.23
N ILE A 228 4.69 -11.85 -10.71
CA ILE A 228 3.50 -11.69 -9.86
C ILE A 228 3.35 -12.86 -8.89
N ASP A 229 3.50 -14.09 -9.38
CA ASP A 229 3.42 -15.30 -8.56
C ASP A 229 4.54 -15.31 -7.50
N ARG A 230 5.77 -14.92 -7.85
CA ARG A 230 6.90 -14.80 -6.90
C ARG A 230 6.62 -13.75 -5.84
N ILE A 231 6.15 -12.58 -6.24
CA ILE A 231 5.87 -11.45 -5.35
C ILE A 231 4.75 -11.83 -4.37
N GLY A 232 3.60 -12.32 -4.85
CA GLY A 232 2.48 -12.72 -3.99
C GLY A 232 2.86 -13.86 -3.04
N ALA A 233 3.70 -14.79 -3.47
CA ALA A 233 4.10 -15.92 -2.64
C ALA A 233 5.16 -15.61 -1.58
N ARG A 234 6.03 -14.62 -1.78
CA ARG A 234 7.24 -14.43 -0.95
C ARG A 234 7.49 -13.03 -0.43
N GLU A 235 7.05 -12.00 -1.14
CA GLU A 235 7.45 -10.62 -0.86
C GLU A 235 6.27 -9.76 -0.41
N ALA A 236 5.13 -9.84 -1.10
CA ALA A 236 4.01 -8.94 -0.90
C ALA A 236 3.12 -9.30 0.30
N THR A 237 2.75 -8.28 1.06
CA THR A 237 1.86 -8.40 2.23
C THR A 237 0.56 -7.63 1.99
N SER A 238 -0.56 -8.20 2.41
CA SER A 238 -1.87 -7.53 2.50
C SER A 238 -2.44 -7.69 3.89
N ARG A 239 -3.48 -6.92 4.22
CA ARG A 239 -4.07 -6.92 5.56
C ARG A 239 -5.56 -7.19 5.51
N ARG A 240 -6.03 -8.02 6.43
CA ARG A 240 -7.45 -8.24 6.68
C ARG A 240 -7.84 -7.62 8.01
N PHE A 241 -8.99 -6.97 8.06
CA PHE A 241 -9.47 -6.27 9.25
C PHE A 241 -10.81 -6.85 9.65
N PHE A 242 -10.94 -7.25 10.90
CA PHE A 242 -12.14 -7.89 11.42
C PHE A 242 -12.67 -7.12 12.63
N MET A 243 -13.98 -6.96 12.67
CA MET A 243 -14.71 -6.57 13.87
C MET A 243 -15.42 -7.80 14.43
N VAL A 244 -15.22 -8.04 15.72
CA VAL A 244 -15.84 -9.15 16.44
C VAL A 244 -16.73 -8.59 17.54
N PHE A 245 -17.99 -9.02 17.55
CA PHE A 245 -19.00 -8.62 18.52
C PHE A 245 -19.36 -9.79 19.43
N GLU A 246 -19.46 -9.54 20.74
CA GLU A 246 -19.98 -10.50 21.73
C GLU A 246 -21.42 -10.10 22.12
N TYR A 247 -22.33 -11.08 22.17
CA TYR A 247 -23.67 -10.88 22.73
C TYR A 247 -23.61 -10.79 24.26
N GLU A 248 -24.27 -9.79 24.84
CA GLU A 248 -24.49 -9.70 26.29
C GLU A 248 -25.97 -9.89 26.61
N ALA A 249 -26.29 -10.91 27.40
CA ALA A 249 -27.64 -11.16 27.89
C ALA A 249 -28.09 -10.08 28.89
N TRP A 250 -29.33 -9.61 28.78
CA TRP A 250 -29.91 -8.69 29.75
C TRP A 250 -30.19 -9.42 31.08
N ALA A 251 -29.65 -8.93 32.18
CA ALA A 251 -29.84 -9.53 33.50
C ALA A 251 -31.34 -9.63 33.87
N GLY A 252 -31.87 -10.86 33.98
CA GLY A 252 -33.20 -11.14 34.56
C GLY A 252 -34.25 -11.79 33.64
N ARG A 253 -33.95 -12.16 32.39
CA ARG A 253 -34.87 -12.93 31.51
C ARG A 253 -34.63 -14.44 31.55
N LYS A 254 -35.68 -15.23 31.25
CA LYS A 254 -35.62 -16.70 31.14
C LYS A 254 -34.77 -17.14 29.93
N ARG A 255 -34.00 -18.22 30.10
CA ARG A 255 -33.05 -18.79 29.11
C ARG A 255 -33.67 -19.41 27.86
N ASP A 256 -34.98 -19.69 27.86
CA ASP A 256 -35.63 -20.49 26.80
C ASP A 256 -35.62 -19.84 25.39
N ASN A 257 -35.19 -18.58 25.24
CA ASN A 257 -35.12 -17.88 23.95
C ASN A 257 -33.81 -17.09 23.74
N GLU A 258 -32.75 -17.43 24.50
CA GLU A 258 -31.48 -16.70 24.52
C GLU A 258 -30.75 -16.75 23.17
N GLU A 259 -30.74 -17.90 22.51
CA GLU A 259 -30.07 -18.10 21.21
C GLU A 259 -30.70 -17.24 20.10
N ALA A 260 -32.03 -17.25 19.96
CA ALA A 260 -32.73 -16.44 18.97
C ALA A 260 -32.54 -14.93 19.21
N GLU A 261 -32.50 -14.50 20.49
CA GLU A 261 -32.20 -13.12 20.87
C GLU A 261 -30.75 -12.75 20.53
N ALA A 262 -29.80 -13.64 20.81
CA ALA A 262 -28.39 -13.46 20.48
C ALA A 262 -28.19 -13.31 18.95
N ILE A 263 -28.83 -14.17 18.15
CA ILE A 263 -28.79 -14.09 16.68
C ILE A 263 -29.31 -12.75 16.20
N ALA A 264 -30.52 -12.34 16.61
CA ALA A 264 -31.12 -11.09 16.18
C ALA A 264 -30.29 -9.85 16.60
N SER A 265 -29.75 -9.87 17.81
CA SER A 265 -28.90 -8.80 18.35
C SER A 265 -27.59 -8.65 17.58
N LEU A 266 -26.87 -9.76 17.36
CA LEU A 266 -25.59 -9.76 16.63
C LEU A 266 -25.76 -9.39 15.16
N GLN A 267 -26.83 -9.85 14.50
CA GLN A 267 -27.16 -9.43 13.14
C GLN A 267 -27.47 -7.93 13.06
N THR A 268 -28.18 -7.38 14.05
CA THR A 268 -28.45 -5.94 14.13
C THR A 268 -27.17 -5.15 14.36
N ALA A 269 -26.28 -5.63 15.24
CA ALA A 269 -24.98 -5.03 15.48
C ALA A 269 -24.12 -5.00 14.21
N ALA A 270 -24.05 -6.12 13.46
CA ALA A 270 -23.33 -6.19 12.19
C ALA A 270 -23.88 -5.22 11.14
N ARG A 271 -25.21 -5.16 10.95
CA ARG A 271 -25.86 -4.19 10.03
C ARG A 271 -25.59 -2.75 10.44
N THR A 272 -25.60 -2.46 11.73
CA THR A 272 -25.29 -1.13 12.28
C THR A 272 -23.84 -0.78 11.98
N ALA A 273 -22.90 -1.70 12.22
CA ALA A 273 -21.49 -1.51 11.89
C ALA A 273 -21.30 -1.21 10.39
N VAL A 274 -21.93 -2.00 9.50
CA VAL A 274 -21.90 -1.77 8.03
C VAL A 274 -22.32 -0.34 7.67
N ASN A 275 -23.43 0.15 8.23
CA ASN A 275 -23.96 1.47 7.90
C ASN A 275 -23.02 2.61 8.33
N TYR A 276 -22.43 2.52 9.52
CA TYR A 276 -21.50 3.54 10.01
C TYR A 276 -20.12 3.45 9.36
N LEU A 277 -19.63 2.23 9.09
CA LEU A 277 -18.37 2.04 8.36
C LEU A 277 -18.47 2.58 6.93
N LYS A 278 -19.62 2.44 6.26
CA LYS A 278 -19.87 3.12 4.98
C LYS A 278 -19.80 4.64 5.09
N GLN A 279 -20.24 5.24 6.20
CA GLN A 279 -20.09 6.68 6.45
C GLN A 279 -18.63 7.07 6.73
N CYS A 280 -17.84 6.16 7.30
CA CYS A 280 -16.38 6.29 7.38
C CYS A 280 -15.68 6.11 6.02
N GLY A 281 -16.41 5.74 4.96
CA GLY A 281 -15.86 5.45 3.64
C GLY A 281 -15.30 4.04 3.47
N ASN A 282 -15.51 3.16 4.45
CA ASN A 282 -15.12 1.76 4.37
C ASN A 282 -16.18 0.92 3.67
N GLU A 283 -15.73 -0.13 3.00
CA GLU A 283 -16.59 -1.21 2.55
C GLU A 283 -16.57 -2.36 3.55
N VAL A 284 -17.62 -3.16 3.58
CA VAL A 284 -17.73 -4.33 4.44
C VAL A 284 -18.07 -5.52 3.56
N LEU A 285 -17.31 -6.60 3.70
CA LEU A 285 -17.49 -7.81 2.91
C LEU A 285 -18.78 -8.50 3.33
N ILE A 286 -19.62 -8.84 2.35
CA ILE A 286 -20.88 -9.57 2.55
C ILE A 286 -20.69 -10.95 1.89
N PRO A 287 -20.50 -12.03 2.66
CA PRO A 287 -20.28 -13.35 2.10
C PRO A 287 -21.59 -13.95 1.58
N GLU A 288 -21.48 -14.89 0.63
CA GLU A 288 -22.64 -15.65 0.14
C GLU A 288 -23.15 -16.65 1.18
N ASN A 289 -22.23 -17.25 1.95
CA ASN A 289 -22.51 -18.13 3.07
C ASN A 289 -21.71 -17.68 4.30
N ASP A 290 -22.41 -17.19 5.32
CA ASP A 290 -21.79 -16.69 6.54
C ASP A 290 -21.01 -17.79 7.30
N ASP A 291 -21.48 -19.04 7.33
CA ASP A 291 -20.85 -20.12 8.11
C ASP A 291 -19.53 -20.55 7.47
N GLU A 292 -19.53 -20.72 6.15
CA GLU A 292 -18.31 -21.02 5.38
C GLU A 292 -17.28 -19.90 5.51
N PHE A 293 -17.72 -18.64 5.43
CA PHE A 293 -16.87 -17.47 5.64
C PHE A 293 -16.20 -17.46 7.02
N MET A 294 -16.92 -17.86 8.08
CA MET A 294 -16.35 -17.94 9.44
C MET A 294 -15.31 -19.05 9.55
N ILE A 295 -15.59 -20.23 8.98
CA ILE A 295 -14.64 -21.35 8.94
C ILE A 295 -13.38 -20.95 8.16
N ASP A 296 -13.55 -20.34 6.99
CA ASP A 296 -12.44 -19.84 6.15
C ASP A 296 -11.59 -18.81 6.89
N THR A 297 -12.24 -17.84 7.55
CA THR A 297 -11.56 -16.81 8.34
C THR A 297 -10.73 -17.42 9.47
N LEU A 298 -11.29 -18.38 10.22
CA LEU A 298 -10.57 -19.07 11.29
C LEU A 298 -9.44 -19.96 10.75
N TYR A 299 -9.66 -20.63 9.62
CA TYR A 299 -8.65 -21.46 8.96
C TYR A 299 -7.45 -20.62 8.53
N HIS A 300 -7.67 -19.48 7.86
CA HIS A 300 -6.59 -18.58 7.46
C HIS A 300 -5.89 -17.90 8.64
N LEU A 301 -6.58 -17.73 9.78
CA LEU A 301 -5.98 -17.17 10.99
C LEU A 301 -5.06 -18.19 11.69
N LEU A 302 -5.47 -19.45 11.77
CA LEU A 302 -4.80 -20.51 12.54
C LEU A 302 -3.79 -21.34 11.73
N CYS A 303 -4.05 -21.58 10.45
CA CYS A 303 -3.27 -22.46 9.60
C CYS A 303 -2.37 -21.68 8.63
N ARG A 304 -1.71 -20.61 9.07
CA ARG A 304 -1.00 -19.64 8.20
C ARG A 304 0.11 -20.22 7.33
N ASN A 305 0.74 -21.31 7.77
CA ASN A 305 1.83 -21.95 7.04
C ASN A 305 1.33 -22.97 6.00
N THR A 306 0.01 -23.16 5.86
CA THR A 306 -0.58 -24.08 4.88
C THR A 306 -0.68 -23.43 3.50
N THR A 307 -0.49 -24.22 2.45
CA THR A 307 -0.80 -23.85 1.06
C THR A 307 -2.11 -24.45 0.57
N THR A 308 -2.81 -25.21 1.42
CA THR A 308 -4.01 -25.96 1.05
C THR A 308 -5.25 -25.05 1.11
N SER A 309 -6.11 -25.09 0.10
CA SER A 309 -7.40 -24.37 0.14
C SER A 309 -8.37 -25.00 1.16
N LEU A 310 -9.34 -24.23 1.67
CA LEU A 310 -10.36 -24.79 2.57
C LEU A 310 -11.11 -25.98 1.94
N PRO A 311 -11.55 -25.95 0.66
CA PRO A 311 -12.19 -27.11 0.02
C PRO A 311 -11.30 -28.37 -0.04
N ASP A 312 -9.99 -28.20 -0.23
CA ASP A 312 -9.04 -29.32 -0.16
C ASP A 312 -8.87 -29.84 1.27
N ARG A 313 -8.86 -28.95 2.27
CA ARG A 313 -8.81 -29.31 3.70
C ARG A 313 -10.05 -30.10 4.11
N VAL A 314 -11.23 -29.67 3.70
CA VAL A 314 -12.51 -30.38 3.94
C VAL A 314 -12.46 -31.79 3.36
N ARG A 315 -12.09 -31.94 2.07
CA ARG A 315 -11.96 -33.25 1.42
C ARG A 315 -11.00 -34.17 2.16
N ARG A 316 -9.86 -33.63 2.61
CA ARG A 316 -8.86 -34.39 3.38
C ARG A 316 -9.41 -34.87 4.72
N ILE A 317 -10.14 -34.03 5.46
CA ILE A 317 -10.71 -34.40 6.76
C ILE A 317 -11.79 -35.46 6.61
N VAL A 318 -12.69 -35.32 5.64
CA VAL A 318 -13.73 -36.31 5.37
C VAL A 318 -13.11 -37.68 5.05
N ALA A 319 -12.07 -37.72 4.20
CA ALA A 319 -11.34 -38.95 3.90
C ALA A 319 -10.72 -39.58 5.17
N GLN A 320 -10.19 -38.77 6.09
CA GLN A 320 -9.62 -39.27 7.35
C GLN A 320 -10.67 -39.85 8.31
N TYR A 321 -11.89 -39.30 8.34
CA TYR A 321 -12.98 -39.89 9.11
C TYR A 321 -13.43 -41.22 8.51
N GLN A 322 -13.46 -41.34 7.18
CA GLN A 322 -13.75 -42.61 6.49
C GLN A 322 -12.68 -43.68 6.79
N GLU A 323 -11.39 -43.33 6.68
CA GLU A 323 -10.28 -44.25 6.97
C GLU A 323 -10.29 -44.78 8.42
N LYS A 324 -10.80 -43.99 9.38
CA LYS A 324 -10.95 -44.41 10.78
C LYS A 324 -12.23 -45.19 11.07
N GLY A 325 -13.03 -45.51 10.05
CA GLY A 325 -14.30 -46.23 10.20
C GLY A 325 -15.39 -45.39 10.88
N LEU A 326 -15.31 -44.06 10.79
CA LEU A 326 -16.27 -43.10 11.35
C LEU A 326 -17.23 -42.55 10.27
N GLU A 327 -17.63 -43.39 9.32
CA GLU A 327 -18.50 -42.99 8.19
C GLU A 327 -19.85 -42.43 8.65
N SER A 328 -20.40 -42.93 9.76
CA SER A 328 -21.65 -42.44 10.34
C SER A 328 -21.54 -41.05 10.98
N GLU A 329 -20.33 -40.54 11.17
CA GLU A 329 -20.05 -39.24 11.82
C GLU A 329 -19.77 -38.13 10.80
N ILE A 330 -19.78 -38.40 9.48
CA ILE A 330 -19.40 -37.43 8.44
C ILE A 330 -20.25 -36.15 8.49
N ASP A 331 -21.56 -36.29 8.73
CA ASP A 331 -22.48 -35.16 8.84
C ASP A 331 -22.41 -34.46 10.22
N ALA A 332 -21.66 -35.03 11.17
CA ALA A 332 -21.50 -34.54 12.54
C ALA A 332 -20.04 -34.20 12.89
N ILE A 333 -19.17 -34.03 11.89
CA ILE A 333 -17.77 -33.65 12.10
C ILE A 333 -17.74 -32.28 12.81
N PRO A 334 -17.06 -32.16 13.97
CA PRO A 334 -16.94 -30.89 14.67
C PRO A 334 -16.31 -29.82 13.77
N CYS A 335 -16.89 -28.62 13.73
CA CYS A 335 -16.43 -27.57 12.82
C CYS A 335 -14.96 -27.18 13.04
N THR A 336 -14.44 -27.35 14.27
CA THR A 336 -13.04 -27.08 14.61
C THR A 336 -12.05 -27.97 13.88
N GLU A 337 -12.44 -29.15 13.40
CA GLU A 337 -11.57 -30.01 12.58
C GLU A 337 -11.13 -29.29 11.29
N PHE A 338 -12.02 -28.49 10.69
CA PHE A 338 -11.77 -27.83 9.42
C PHE A 338 -10.76 -26.68 9.51
N PHE A 339 -10.66 -26.02 10.68
CA PHE A 339 -9.79 -24.86 10.87
C PHE A 339 -8.67 -25.05 11.90
N ALA A 340 -8.65 -26.17 12.64
CA ALA A 340 -7.58 -26.45 13.58
C ALA A 340 -6.27 -26.81 12.85
N PRO A 341 -5.12 -26.27 13.31
CA PRO A 341 -3.82 -26.69 12.82
C PRO A 341 -3.54 -28.14 13.26
N ASP A 342 -2.55 -28.77 12.63
CA ASP A 342 -2.24 -30.18 12.90
C ASP A 342 -1.47 -30.34 14.22
N SER A 343 -0.73 -29.31 14.63
CA SER A 343 0.06 -29.29 15.86
C SER A 343 0.24 -27.89 16.47
N ILE A 344 0.30 -27.83 17.80
CA ILE A 344 0.73 -26.64 18.55
C ILE A 344 1.74 -27.05 19.62
N ASP A 345 2.91 -26.42 19.62
CA ASP A 345 3.98 -26.61 20.59
C ASP A 345 4.02 -25.47 21.62
N PHE A 346 3.73 -25.80 22.89
CA PHE A 346 3.83 -24.89 24.05
C PHE A 346 5.07 -25.17 24.93
N THR A 347 6.08 -25.87 24.41
CA THR A 347 7.27 -26.28 25.18
C THR A 347 8.30 -25.17 25.41
N ASN A 348 8.17 -24.03 24.73
CA ASN A 348 9.00 -22.84 24.93
C ASN A 348 8.24 -21.74 25.69
N GLY A 349 8.96 -20.99 26.53
CA GLY A 349 8.38 -19.94 27.37
C GLY A 349 8.37 -18.55 26.72
N ARG A 350 8.96 -18.38 25.53
CA ARG A 350 9.04 -17.09 24.83
C ARG A 350 8.36 -17.07 23.46
N HIS A 351 7.96 -18.24 22.99
CA HIS A 351 7.25 -18.41 21.74
C HIS A 351 6.47 -19.73 21.76
N ILE A 352 5.53 -19.86 20.82
CA ILE A 352 4.89 -21.15 20.48
C ILE A 352 5.18 -21.47 19.01
N CYS A 353 5.07 -22.73 18.63
CA CYS A 353 5.15 -23.15 17.23
C CYS A 353 3.82 -23.76 16.81
N ILE A 354 3.23 -23.25 15.73
CA ILE A 354 2.01 -23.78 15.11
C ILE A 354 2.36 -24.22 13.70
N ASP A 355 2.30 -25.51 13.41
CA ASP A 355 2.62 -26.11 12.10
C ASP A 355 3.90 -25.55 11.45
N GLY A 356 4.96 -25.40 12.25
CA GLY A 356 6.28 -24.93 11.81
C GLY A 356 6.45 -23.40 11.75
N LEU A 357 5.41 -22.61 12.05
CA LEU A 357 5.50 -21.16 12.17
C LEU A 357 5.61 -20.75 13.64
N TYR A 358 6.58 -19.91 13.97
CA TYR A 358 6.81 -19.47 15.35
C TYR A 358 6.05 -18.17 15.64
N TYR A 359 5.45 -18.10 16.83
CA TYR A 359 4.67 -16.96 17.32
C TYR A 359 5.25 -16.46 18.63
N ALA A 360 5.40 -15.14 18.76
CA ALA A 360 5.63 -14.48 20.05
C ALA A 360 4.59 -13.38 20.25
N TYR A 361 4.12 -13.22 21.49
CA TYR A 361 3.13 -12.19 21.81
C TYR A 361 3.73 -11.04 22.62
N LEU A 362 3.37 -9.82 22.21
CA LEU A 362 3.69 -8.58 22.90
C LEU A 362 2.41 -7.91 23.39
N LEU A 363 2.46 -7.33 24.58
CA LEU A 363 1.36 -6.64 25.22
C LEU A 363 1.73 -5.19 25.47
N VAL A 364 0.85 -4.25 25.13
CA VAL A 364 1.00 -2.85 25.53
C VAL A 364 0.54 -2.73 26.99
N PRO A 365 1.45 -2.49 27.96
CA PRO A 365 1.08 -2.38 29.35
C PRO A 365 0.25 -1.11 29.58
N SER A 366 -0.45 -1.02 30.71
CA SER A 366 -1.29 0.13 31.06
C SER A 366 -0.55 1.47 31.02
N THR A 367 0.76 1.50 31.31
CA THR A 367 1.63 2.67 31.24
C THR A 367 2.25 2.91 29.86
N GLY A 368 2.19 1.94 28.96
CA GLY A 368 2.88 1.98 27.67
C GLY A 368 2.18 2.79 26.58
N TYR A 369 1.08 3.47 26.90
CA TYR A 369 0.35 4.31 25.96
C TYR A 369 0.82 5.76 26.06
N LYS A 370 1.11 6.37 24.91
CA LYS A 370 1.29 7.82 24.78
C LYS A 370 0.00 8.55 25.17
N ALA A 371 0.11 9.58 26.02
CA ALA A 371 -1.05 10.29 26.55
C ALA A 371 -1.77 11.17 25.51
N GLN A 372 -1.02 11.70 24.53
CA GLN A 372 -1.54 12.52 23.43
C GLN A 372 -1.19 11.87 22.10
N VAL A 373 -2.22 11.58 21.31
CA VAL A 373 -2.07 10.82 20.06
C VAL A 373 -2.80 11.51 18.90
N PRO A 374 -2.27 11.44 17.67
CA PRO A 374 -3.01 11.86 16.49
C PRO A 374 -4.11 10.85 16.14
N ALA A 375 -5.03 11.24 15.25
CA ALA A 375 -5.98 10.28 14.67
C ALA A 375 -5.25 9.17 13.89
N GLY A 376 -5.69 7.92 14.03
CA GLY A 376 -5.12 6.78 13.33
C GLY A 376 -3.70 6.43 13.77
N TRP A 377 -3.29 6.77 15.00
CA TRP A 377 -1.93 6.54 15.50
C TRP A 377 -1.53 5.05 15.55
N LEU A 378 -2.50 4.13 15.63
CA LEU A 378 -2.25 2.68 15.52
C LEU A 378 -1.84 2.23 14.11
N SER A 379 -1.95 3.10 13.11
CA SER A 379 -1.48 2.84 11.74
C SER A 379 -0.02 2.39 11.68
N LEU A 380 0.83 2.82 12.62
CA LEU A 380 2.21 2.37 12.74
C LEU A 380 2.31 0.86 12.97
N ILE A 381 1.49 0.33 13.88
CA ILE A 381 1.48 -1.10 14.23
C ILE A 381 0.77 -1.88 13.15
N VAL A 382 -0.37 -1.36 12.68
CA VAL A 382 -1.13 -1.95 11.58
C VAL A 382 -0.24 -2.13 10.36
N ASN A 383 0.57 -1.13 10.00
CA ASN A 383 1.47 -1.17 8.84
C ASN A 383 2.87 -1.72 9.14
N ALA A 384 3.09 -2.32 10.32
CA ALA A 384 4.38 -2.90 10.68
C ALA A 384 4.59 -4.22 9.92
N GLY A 385 4.99 -4.18 8.65
CA GLY A 385 5.51 -5.32 7.87
C GLY A 385 4.64 -6.60 7.83
N ASP A 386 5.28 -7.69 7.41
CA ASP A 386 4.69 -9.04 7.36
C ASP A 386 4.80 -9.78 8.70
N GLY A 387 3.75 -10.54 9.02
CA GLY A 387 3.70 -11.39 10.20
C GLY A 387 3.45 -10.64 11.52
N ILE A 388 3.00 -9.38 11.47
CA ILE A 388 2.59 -8.62 12.66
C ILE A 388 1.07 -8.44 12.64
N ASP A 389 0.41 -8.95 13.68
CA ASP A 389 -1.02 -8.78 13.88
C ASP A 389 -1.31 -7.88 15.07
N LEU A 390 -2.46 -7.22 15.05
CA LEU A 390 -2.93 -6.39 16.15
C LEU A 390 -4.32 -6.82 16.60
N ASP A 391 -4.48 -7.06 17.89
CA ASP A 391 -5.76 -7.26 18.56
C ASP A 391 -6.04 -6.09 19.50
N MET A 392 -7.11 -5.35 19.19
CA MET A 392 -7.61 -4.24 20.00
C MET A 392 -8.91 -4.64 20.69
N PHE A 393 -8.89 -4.76 22.00
CA PHE A 393 -10.08 -5.06 22.80
C PHE A 393 -10.68 -3.79 23.36
N ILE A 394 -12.00 -3.65 23.20
CA ILE A 394 -12.76 -2.47 23.61
C ILE A 394 -13.90 -2.95 24.51
N SER A 395 -13.95 -2.47 25.75
CA SER A 395 -15.03 -2.77 26.69
C SER A 395 -15.64 -1.51 27.28
N ARG A 396 -16.85 -1.17 26.83
CA ARG A 396 -17.61 -0.02 27.35
C ARG A 396 -18.08 -0.28 28.77
N GLN A 397 -17.96 0.72 29.64
CA GLN A 397 -18.34 0.62 31.04
C GLN A 397 -19.64 1.38 31.35
N PRO A 398 -20.50 0.87 32.26
CA PRO A 398 -21.71 1.58 32.67
C PRO A 398 -21.40 2.94 33.30
N LYS A 399 -21.86 4.01 32.65
CA LYS A 399 -21.56 5.41 32.97
C LYS A 399 -21.83 5.78 34.43
N ALA A 400 -22.99 5.41 34.98
CA ALA A 400 -23.37 5.72 36.36
C ALA A 400 -22.38 5.13 37.38
N ARG A 401 -21.93 3.88 37.17
CA ARG A 401 -20.95 3.20 38.03
C ARG A 401 -19.59 3.87 37.96
N MET A 402 -19.19 4.31 36.77
CA MET A 402 -17.89 4.95 36.56
C MET A 402 -17.82 6.34 37.18
N VAL A 403 -18.87 7.16 37.05
CA VAL A 403 -18.95 8.49 37.69
C VAL A 403 -18.82 8.37 39.21
N GLN A 404 -19.51 7.40 39.83
CA GLN A 404 -19.41 7.16 41.28
C GLN A 404 -17.99 6.75 41.70
N ARG A 405 -17.39 5.77 41.00
CA ARG A 405 -16.01 5.31 41.27
C ARG A 405 -14.98 6.42 41.12
N LEU A 406 -15.05 7.20 40.03
CA LEU A 406 -14.16 8.33 39.78
C LEU A 406 -14.30 9.40 40.86
N GLY A 407 -15.52 9.74 41.26
CA GLY A 407 -15.78 10.68 42.35
C GLY A 407 -15.19 10.24 43.69
N GLN A 408 -15.31 8.95 44.01
CA GLN A 408 -14.70 8.38 45.21
C GLN A 408 -13.17 8.48 45.18
N GLN A 409 -12.54 8.09 44.07
CA GLN A 409 -11.07 8.15 43.94
C GLN A 409 -10.51 9.57 43.93
N LEU A 410 -11.18 10.52 43.27
CA LEU A 410 -10.82 11.95 43.31
C LEU A 410 -10.80 12.50 44.73
N ARG A 411 -11.77 12.11 45.57
CA ARG A 411 -11.82 12.53 46.98
C ARG A 411 -10.67 11.93 47.80
N ILE A 412 -10.33 10.66 47.56
CA ILE A 412 -9.21 9.99 48.23
C ILE A 412 -7.88 10.65 47.85
N ASN A 413 -7.62 10.82 46.54
CA ASN A 413 -6.35 11.36 46.05
C ASN A 413 -6.17 12.85 46.43
N ARG A 414 -7.24 13.66 46.40
CA ARG A 414 -7.19 15.04 46.92
C ARG A 414 -6.83 15.10 48.41
N SER A 415 -7.33 14.17 49.22
CA SER A 415 -6.96 14.10 50.64
C SER A 415 -5.47 13.81 50.80
N LYS A 416 -4.95 12.84 50.04
CA LYS A 416 -3.53 12.46 50.08
C LYS A 416 -2.58 13.60 49.68
N ILE A 417 -2.94 14.41 48.68
CA ILE A 417 -2.15 15.60 48.30
C ILE A 417 -2.08 16.62 49.43
N LYS A 418 -3.18 16.82 50.17
CA LYS A 418 -3.21 17.77 51.28
C LYS A 418 -2.29 17.36 52.45
N ASP A 419 -2.01 16.06 52.56
CA ASP A 419 -1.16 15.47 53.59
C ASP A 419 0.30 15.25 53.12
N ALA A 420 0.60 15.45 51.83
CA ALA A 420 1.95 15.30 51.26
C ALA A 420 2.75 16.61 51.41
N SER A 421 3.97 16.56 51.95
CA SER A 421 4.85 17.74 52.01
C SER A 421 5.55 17.98 50.66
N ASP A 422 5.92 19.23 50.37
CA ASP A 422 6.47 19.78 49.11
C ASP A 422 7.83 19.19 48.62
N THR A 423 8.17 17.96 48.98
CA THR A 423 9.39 17.28 48.51
C THR A 423 9.04 16.00 47.74
N ASN A 424 9.46 15.98 46.46
CA ASN A 424 9.54 14.86 45.51
C ASN A 424 8.36 14.58 44.55
N THR A 425 8.76 13.91 43.47
CA THR A 425 8.06 13.25 42.34
C THR A 425 6.69 12.66 42.66
N ASP A 426 6.46 12.23 43.90
CA ASP A 426 5.15 11.73 44.37
C ASP A 426 4.03 12.78 44.25
N PHE A 427 4.35 14.07 44.40
CA PHE A 427 3.39 15.15 44.20
C PHE A 427 3.00 15.30 42.73
N ASP A 428 3.98 15.23 41.81
CA ASP A 428 3.76 15.36 40.37
C ASP A 428 2.95 14.18 39.82
N ASP A 429 3.22 12.96 40.28
CA ASP A 429 2.46 11.75 39.90
C ASP A 429 1.01 11.81 40.40
N LEU A 430 0.80 12.27 41.64
CA LEU A 430 -0.53 12.46 42.21
C LEU A 430 -1.31 13.59 41.50
N ASP A 431 -0.65 14.71 41.16
CA ASP A 431 -1.26 15.80 40.41
C ASP A 431 -1.64 15.35 38.99
N GLY A 432 -0.75 14.64 38.29
CA GLY A 432 -1.01 14.06 36.97
C GLY A 432 -2.19 13.07 36.98
N ALA A 433 -2.26 12.22 38.00
CA ALA A 433 -3.40 11.33 38.20
C ALA A 433 -4.70 12.14 38.41
N ILE A 434 -4.70 13.13 39.30
CA ILE A 434 -5.89 13.96 39.58
C ILE A 434 -6.37 14.72 38.34
N ARG A 435 -5.46 15.31 37.55
CA ARG A 435 -5.80 15.95 36.26
C ARG A 435 -6.50 14.97 35.33
N SER A 436 -5.98 13.74 35.23
CA SER A 436 -6.58 12.66 34.43
C SER A 436 -7.96 12.26 34.97
N GLY A 437 -8.14 12.24 36.29
CA GLY A 437 -9.42 12.00 36.93
C GLY A 437 -10.47 13.08 36.61
N TYR A 438 -10.09 14.35 36.57
CA TYR A 438 -11.00 15.42 36.12
C TYR A 438 -11.32 15.32 34.64
N PHE A 439 -10.32 15.07 33.80
CA PHE A 439 -10.53 14.89 32.36
C PHE A 439 -11.56 13.79 32.09
N LEU A 440 -11.42 12.63 32.75
CA LEU A 440 -12.38 11.52 32.66
C LEU A 440 -13.78 11.93 33.16
N LYS A 441 -13.86 12.68 34.27
CA LYS A 441 -15.13 13.14 34.83
C LYS A 441 -15.83 14.15 33.92
N GLU A 442 -15.08 15.09 33.35
CA GLU A 442 -15.58 16.11 32.42
C GLU A 442 -16.05 15.49 31.11
N GLY A 443 -15.27 14.60 30.51
CA GLY A 443 -15.68 13.88 29.30
C GLY A 443 -16.95 13.06 29.49
N LEU A 444 -17.08 12.37 30.64
CA LEU A 444 -18.34 11.72 31.02
C LEU A 444 -19.49 12.72 31.16
N GLY A 445 -19.24 13.93 31.66
CA GLY A 445 -20.21 15.03 31.67
C GLY A 445 -20.62 15.48 30.25
N ASN A 446 -19.67 15.51 29.32
CA ASN A 446 -19.83 15.97 27.93
C ASN A 446 -20.30 14.87 26.96
N ASN A 447 -21.13 13.95 27.44
CA ASN A 447 -21.72 12.87 26.64
C ASN A 447 -20.72 11.91 25.96
N GLU A 448 -19.54 11.73 26.55
CA GLU A 448 -18.67 10.59 26.24
C GLU A 448 -19.00 9.38 27.13
N ASP A 449 -18.71 8.20 26.61
CA ASP A 449 -18.69 6.93 27.33
C ASP A 449 -17.25 6.57 27.75
N PHE A 450 -17.17 5.75 28.79
CA PHE A 450 -15.91 5.24 29.33
C PHE A 450 -15.63 3.84 28.81
N TYR A 451 -14.39 3.58 28.42
CA TYR A 451 -13.94 2.29 27.89
C TYR A 451 -12.68 1.81 28.61
N TYR A 452 -12.55 0.48 28.70
CA TYR A 452 -11.25 -0.18 28.84
C TYR A 452 -10.74 -0.57 27.46
N LEU A 453 -9.50 -0.18 27.18
CA LEU A 453 -8.75 -0.48 25.95
C LEU A 453 -7.57 -1.39 26.29
N ASN A 454 -7.37 -2.44 25.50
CA ASN A 454 -6.20 -3.32 25.59
C ASN A 454 -5.67 -3.61 24.19
N LEU A 455 -4.34 -3.62 24.02
CA LEU A 455 -3.67 -3.94 22.75
C LEU A 455 -2.73 -5.13 22.94
N LEU A 456 -2.95 -6.16 22.14
CA LEU A 456 -2.11 -7.36 22.05
C LEU A 456 -1.57 -7.45 20.62
N ILE A 457 -0.29 -7.74 20.47
CA ILE A 457 0.40 -7.82 19.19
C ILE A 457 0.96 -9.24 19.05
N ALA A 458 0.64 -9.92 17.95
CA ALA A 458 1.25 -11.20 17.62
C ALA A 458 2.33 -10.98 16.57
N VAL A 459 3.51 -11.55 16.78
CA VAL A 459 4.64 -11.52 15.83
C VAL A 459 4.91 -12.95 15.37
N THR A 460 5.04 -13.13 14.06
CA THR A 460 5.25 -14.45 13.44
C THR A 460 6.47 -14.46 12.51
N ALA A 461 7.17 -15.59 12.51
CA ALA A 461 8.30 -15.83 11.63
C ALA A 461 8.54 -17.34 11.40
N PRO A 462 9.10 -17.74 10.24
CA PRO A 462 9.40 -19.13 9.92
C PRO A 462 10.54 -19.73 10.75
N THR A 463 11.39 -18.90 11.38
CA THR A 463 12.49 -19.34 12.25
C THR A 463 12.52 -18.56 13.54
N VAL A 464 13.09 -19.15 14.60
CA VAL A 464 13.23 -18.48 15.90
C VAL A 464 14.13 -17.25 15.82
N ASP A 465 15.23 -17.32 15.06
CA ASP A 465 16.17 -16.19 14.91
C ASP A 465 15.49 -14.99 14.24
N GLU A 466 14.72 -15.23 13.18
CA GLU A 466 13.94 -14.19 12.51
C GLU A 466 12.84 -13.65 13.42
N LEU A 467 12.19 -14.51 14.23
CA LEU A 467 11.20 -14.07 15.21
C LEU A 467 11.80 -13.11 16.23
N GLU A 468 12.95 -13.47 16.81
CA GLU A 468 13.64 -12.63 17.79
C GLU A 468 14.08 -11.29 17.19
N TRP A 469 14.59 -11.31 15.96
CA TRP A 469 14.92 -10.08 15.22
C TRP A 469 13.68 -9.20 15.01
N LYS A 470 12.57 -9.74 14.49
CA LYS A 470 11.32 -9.00 14.26
C LYS A 470 10.76 -8.42 15.56
N VAL A 471 10.75 -9.19 16.65
CA VAL A 471 10.30 -8.72 17.97
C VAL A 471 11.15 -7.54 18.44
N ASN A 472 12.47 -7.59 18.26
CA ASN A 472 13.36 -6.51 18.69
C ASN A 472 13.21 -5.25 17.83
N GLU A 473 13.06 -5.39 16.51
CA GLU A 473 12.80 -4.25 15.62
C GLU A 473 11.46 -3.58 15.92
N LEU A 474 10.40 -4.37 16.14
CA LEU A 474 9.10 -3.82 16.53
C LEU A 474 9.17 -3.09 17.88
N LYS A 475 9.89 -3.63 18.87
CA LYS A 475 10.11 -2.94 20.15
C LYS A 475 10.81 -1.60 19.96
N LYS A 476 11.88 -1.54 19.16
CA LYS A 476 12.60 -0.28 18.86
C LYS A 476 11.68 0.72 18.17
N LEU A 477 10.89 0.27 17.19
CA LEU A 477 9.93 1.11 16.47
C LEU A 477 8.91 1.73 17.42
N LEU A 478 8.33 0.94 18.32
CA LEU A 478 7.32 1.40 19.27
C LEU A 478 7.90 2.37 20.30
N VAL A 479 9.07 2.06 20.87
CA VAL A 479 9.75 2.95 21.83
C VAL A 479 10.10 4.29 21.22
N SER A 480 10.53 4.32 19.93
CA SER A 480 10.79 5.57 19.21
C SER A 480 9.56 6.47 19.04
N ARG A 481 8.35 5.94 19.32
CA ARG A 481 7.07 6.64 19.23
C ARG A 481 6.39 6.82 20.59
N ASP A 482 7.16 6.76 21.68
CA ASP A 482 6.68 6.87 23.07
C ASP A 482 5.66 5.79 23.44
N MET A 483 5.84 4.58 22.91
CA MET A 483 4.95 3.45 23.15
C MET A 483 5.75 2.25 23.69
N ASP A 484 5.45 1.83 24.90
CA ASP A 484 6.12 0.67 25.50
C ASP A 484 5.36 -0.63 25.21
N VAL A 485 6.10 -1.72 25.09
CA VAL A 485 5.56 -3.07 24.97
C VAL A 485 6.34 -4.05 25.84
N CYS A 486 5.64 -5.04 26.37
CA CYS A 486 6.23 -6.12 27.16
C CYS A 486 5.95 -7.48 26.52
N SER A 487 6.87 -8.43 26.68
CA SER A 487 6.66 -9.80 26.18
C SER A 487 5.69 -10.56 27.09
N CYS A 488 4.85 -11.40 26.48
CA CYS A 488 4.00 -12.38 27.15
C CYS A 488 4.74 -13.65 27.55
N ALA A 489 6.04 -13.56 27.88
CA ALA A 489 6.83 -14.71 28.26
C ALA A 489 6.17 -15.52 29.39
N PHE A 490 6.13 -16.84 29.23
CA PHE A 490 5.44 -17.85 30.05
C PHE A 490 3.91 -17.76 30.02
N HIS A 491 3.37 -16.81 29.27
CA HIS A 491 1.95 -16.60 29.01
C HIS A 491 1.57 -16.81 27.53
N GLU A 492 2.46 -17.36 26.71
CA GLU A 492 2.25 -17.50 25.26
C GLU A 492 0.99 -18.34 24.92
N GLU A 493 0.68 -19.39 25.68
CA GLU A 493 -0.58 -20.15 25.52
C GLU A 493 -1.81 -19.28 25.79
N GLN A 494 -1.77 -18.45 26.84
CA GLN A 494 -2.88 -17.54 27.18
C GLN A 494 -3.01 -16.40 26.17
N ALA A 495 -1.89 -15.89 25.66
CA ALA A 495 -1.86 -14.86 24.65
C ALA A 495 -2.38 -15.38 23.30
N PHE A 496 -2.02 -16.62 22.92
CA PHE A 496 -2.60 -17.31 21.76
C PHE A 496 -4.12 -17.41 21.85
N LEU A 497 -4.65 -17.95 22.95
CA LEU A 497 -6.09 -18.06 23.15
C LEU A 497 -6.78 -16.68 23.16
N SER A 498 -6.10 -15.65 23.67
CA SER A 498 -6.61 -14.27 23.65
C SER A 498 -6.61 -13.66 22.25
N SER A 499 -5.67 -14.04 21.39
CA SER A 499 -5.56 -13.54 20.01
C SER A 499 -6.61 -14.11 19.05
N LEU A 500 -7.33 -15.17 19.46
CA LEU A 500 -8.48 -15.69 18.71
C LEU A 500 -9.57 -14.60 18.60
N PRO A 501 -10.36 -14.58 17.51
CA PRO A 501 -11.42 -13.60 17.32
C PRO A 501 -12.65 -13.95 18.16
N LEU A 502 -12.48 -14.01 19.48
CA LEU A 502 -13.45 -14.49 20.46
C LEU A 502 -13.72 -13.47 21.59
N VAL A 503 -13.25 -12.22 21.46
CA VAL A 503 -13.47 -11.11 22.40
C VAL A 503 -13.09 -11.48 23.85
N SER A 504 -12.12 -12.38 24.01
CA SER A 504 -11.78 -12.98 25.31
C SER A 504 -10.30 -12.82 25.59
N MET A 505 -9.94 -11.79 26.37
CA MET A 505 -8.59 -11.65 26.90
C MET A 505 -8.44 -12.36 28.24
N GLU A 506 -7.34 -13.09 28.43
CA GLU A 506 -7.06 -13.72 29.71
C GLU A 506 -6.93 -12.68 30.83
N LYS A 507 -7.44 -13.01 32.02
CA LYS A 507 -7.64 -12.07 33.13
C LYS A 507 -6.36 -11.34 33.54
N HIS A 508 -5.23 -12.04 33.63
CA HIS A 508 -3.96 -11.43 34.01
C HIS A 508 -3.42 -10.50 32.93
N LEU A 509 -3.50 -10.91 31.66
CA LEU A 509 -3.14 -10.06 30.52
C LEU A 509 -4.02 -8.80 30.47
N PHE A 510 -5.32 -8.95 30.71
CA PHE A 510 -6.27 -7.84 30.77
C PHE A 510 -5.89 -6.84 31.86
N GLU A 511 -5.66 -7.29 33.09
CA GLU A 511 -5.33 -6.39 34.21
C GLU A 511 -4.00 -5.66 34.02
N ARG A 512 -3.03 -6.28 33.33
CA ARG A 512 -1.72 -5.68 33.01
C ARG A 512 -1.77 -4.66 31.86
N SER A 513 -2.74 -4.75 30.95
CA SER A 513 -2.81 -3.90 29.75
C SER A 513 -3.98 -2.94 29.71
N LYS A 514 -4.95 -3.06 30.63
CA LYS A 514 -6.14 -2.21 30.66
C LYS A 514 -5.73 -0.73 30.70
N ARG A 515 -6.24 0.05 29.75
CA ARG A 515 -6.08 1.50 29.69
C ARG A 515 -7.44 2.17 29.75
N ASN A 516 -7.56 3.21 30.58
CA ASN A 516 -8.74 4.05 30.59
C ASN A 516 -8.79 4.90 29.31
N ALA A 517 -9.92 4.88 28.61
CA ALA A 517 -10.15 5.73 27.45
C ALA A 517 -11.58 6.27 27.44
N LEU A 518 -11.76 7.47 26.90
CA LEU A 518 -13.07 7.99 26.54
C LEU A 518 -13.38 7.66 25.07
N THR A 519 -14.58 7.99 24.62
CA THR A 519 -15.05 7.64 23.27
C THR A 519 -14.15 8.24 22.19
N THR A 520 -13.72 9.49 22.38
CA THR A 520 -12.80 10.19 21.47
C THR A 520 -11.41 9.55 21.45
N GLY A 521 -10.89 9.14 22.62
CA GLY A 521 -9.61 8.43 22.74
C GLY A 521 -9.64 7.06 22.05
N VAL A 522 -10.71 6.27 22.22
CA VAL A 522 -10.89 5.00 21.50
C VAL A 522 -11.03 5.25 20.00
N ALA A 523 -11.79 6.27 19.58
CA ALA A 523 -11.98 6.57 18.16
C ALA A 523 -10.68 6.99 17.47
N SER A 524 -9.77 7.68 18.18
CA SER A 524 -8.44 8.03 17.67
C SER A 524 -7.60 6.81 17.29
N CYS A 525 -7.91 5.64 17.87
CA CYS A 525 -7.28 4.36 17.56
C CYS A 525 -7.83 3.73 16.27
N TYR A 526 -8.51 4.49 15.40
CA TYR A 526 -9.13 3.99 14.17
C TYR A 526 -8.20 3.02 13.42
N PRO A 527 -8.54 1.71 13.37
CA PRO A 527 -7.57 0.71 12.96
C PRO A 527 -7.70 0.32 11.49
N PHE A 528 -8.79 0.71 10.80
CA PHE A 528 -9.08 0.36 9.41
C PHE A 528 -8.30 1.22 8.41
N THR A 529 -7.02 1.40 8.70
CA THR A 529 -6.08 2.18 7.92
C THR A 529 -5.16 1.21 7.20
N SER A 530 -5.29 1.09 5.88
CA SER A 530 -4.25 0.44 5.07
C SER A 530 -3.65 1.48 4.15
N TYR A 531 -2.39 1.27 3.81
CA TYR A 531 -1.63 2.14 2.93
C TYR A 531 -1.15 1.27 1.76
N GLU A 532 -2.06 1.12 0.80
CA GLU A 532 -1.92 0.27 -0.37
C GLU A 532 -2.39 1.06 -1.60
N LEU A 533 -1.51 1.19 -2.59
CA LEU A 533 -1.84 1.65 -3.94
C LEU A 533 -1.90 0.42 -4.82
N SER A 534 -2.97 -0.37 -4.70
CA SER A 534 -3.11 -1.63 -5.43
C SER A 534 -4.44 -1.68 -6.17
N ASP A 535 -4.41 -1.17 -7.40
CA ASP A 535 -5.54 -1.23 -8.33
C ASP A 535 -5.60 -2.60 -9.00
N GLU A 536 -6.81 -3.10 -9.26
CA GLU A 536 -6.98 -4.45 -9.81
C GLU A 536 -6.43 -4.58 -11.24
N ASN A 537 -6.70 -3.59 -12.07
CA ASN A 537 -6.41 -3.58 -13.51
C ASN A 537 -5.17 -2.74 -13.87
N GLY A 538 -4.32 -2.39 -12.90
CA GLY A 538 -3.17 -1.53 -13.15
C GLY A 538 -1.96 -2.23 -13.78
N ILE A 539 -0.83 -1.51 -13.79
CA ILE A 539 0.50 -2.08 -13.96
C ILE A 539 1.19 -2.13 -12.59
N LEU A 540 1.91 -3.22 -12.30
CA LEU A 540 2.78 -3.26 -11.14
C LEU A 540 3.87 -2.18 -11.30
N PHE A 541 4.17 -1.44 -10.24
CA PHE A 541 5.39 -0.62 -10.12
C PHE A 541 6.41 -1.37 -9.27
N GLY A 542 5.97 -1.93 -8.14
CA GLY A 542 6.85 -2.60 -7.21
C GLY A 542 6.17 -2.87 -5.87
N LEU A 543 6.95 -2.84 -4.81
CA LEU A 543 6.47 -3.03 -3.44
C LEU A 543 6.69 -1.77 -2.62
N ASN A 544 5.75 -1.48 -1.75
CA ASN A 544 5.91 -0.46 -0.75
C ASN A 544 7.07 -0.82 0.19
N LYS A 545 8.05 0.07 0.31
CA LYS A 545 9.30 -0.19 1.06
C LYS A 545 9.07 -0.44 2.56
N TYR A 546 7.98 0.09 3.11
CA TYR A 546 7.71 0.04 4.55
C TYR A 546 6.92 -1.18 4.98
N ASN A 547 5.92 -1.58 4.17
CA ASN A 547 4.95 -2.59 4.56
C ASN A 547 4.81 -3.73 3.55
N ASN A 548 5.66 -3.74 2.51
CA ASN A 548 5.67 -4.68 1.40
C ASN A 548 4.35 -4.85 0.67
N SER A 549 3.43 -3.88 0.76
CA SER A 549 2.20 -3.97 -0.01
C SER A 549 2.48 -3.79 -1.52
N PRO A 550 1.76 -4.52 -2.39
CA PRO A 550 1.94 -4.41 -3.83
C PRO A 550 1.46 -3.05 -4.33
N VAL A 551 2.32 -2.37 -5.08
CA VAL A 551 1.99 -1.08 -5.72
C VAL A 551 1.62 -1.34 -7.17
N ILE A 552 0.32 -1.48 -7.43
CA ILE A 552 -0.27 -1.68 -8.75
C ILE A 552 -1.13 -0.45 -9.05
N ILE A 553 -0.87 0.23 -10.16
CA ILE A 553 -1.51 1.51 -10.48
C ILE A 553 -2.18 1.44 -11.85
N ASP A 554 -3.48 1.72 -11.89
CA ASP A 554 -4.27 1.91 -13.10
C ASP A 554 -4.53 3.40 -13.31
N ILE A 555 -3.59 4.08 -13.99
CA ILE A 555 -3.69 5.52 -14.25
C ILE A 555 -4.92 5.93 -15.07
N PHE A 556 -5.60 4.98 -15.72
CA PHE A 556 -6.80 5.23 -16.51
C PHE A 556 -8.09 5.04 -15.70
N ASP A 557 -8.02 4.58 -14.43
CA ASP A 557 -9.19 4.54 -13.55
C ASP A 557 -9.64 5.96 -13.15
N SER A 558 -10.61 6.47 -13.91
CA SER A 558 -11.19 7.79 -13.70
C SER A 558 -11.94 7.98 -12.37
N LYS A 559 -12.25 6.89 -11.63
CA LYS A 559 -12.83 6.98 -10.27
C LYS A 559 -11.77 7.37 -9.24
N VAL A 560 -10.52 6.97 -9.47
CA VAL A 560 -9.40 7.18 -8.56
C VAL A 560 -8.52 8.37 -8.99
N TYR A 561 -8.25 8.48 -10.29
CA TYR A 561 -7.33 9.46 -10.85
C TYR A 561 -8.07 10.52 -11.68
N LYS A 562 -7.78 11.80 -11.40
CA LYS A 562 -8.36 12.92 -12.15
C LYS A 562 -7.82 13.02 -13.59
N ASN A 563 -6.61 12.54 -13.83
CA ASN A 563 -6.01 12.39 -15.15
C ASN A 563 -4.93 11.30 -15.07
N ALA A 564 -4.52 10.79 -16.23
CA ALA A 564 -3.56 9.70 -16.33
C ALA A 564 -2.09 10.16 -16.45
N ASN A 565 -1.83 11.47 -16.47
CA ASN A 565 -0.50 12.01 -16.79
C ASN A 565 0.51 11.78 -15.66
N ILE A 566 1.77 11.52 -16.03
CA ILE A 566 2.87 11.22 -15.10
C ILE A 566 4.08 12.12 -15.36
N ALA A 567 4.69 12.63 -14.29
CA ALA A 567 6.03 13.25 -14.35
C ALA A 567 7.04 12.41 -13.58
N VAL A 568 8.18 12.08 -14.19
CA VAL A 568 9.28 11.33 -13.57
C VAL A 568 10.49 12.24 -13.40
N CYS A 569 10.98 12.37 -12.16
CA CYS A 569 12.15 13.18 -11.81
C CYS A 569 13.24 12.30 -11.18
N GLY A 570 14.51 12.63 -11.39
CA GLY A 570 15.62 11.90 -10.78
C GLY A 570 16.97 12.29 -11.39
N THR A 571 18.07 12.14 -10.67
CA THR A 571 19.42 12.40 -11.17
C THR A 571 19.85 11.43 -12.28
N SER A 572 20.95 11.73 -12.96
CA SER A 572 21.53 10.83 -13.95
C SER A 572 21.89 9.48 -13.31
N GLY A 573 21.42 8.39 -13.92
CA GLY A 573 21.64 7.04 -13.37
C GLY A 573 20.75 6.67 -12.18
N ALA A 574 19.77 7.50 -11.78
CA ALA A 574 18.77 7.14 -10.76
C ALA A 574 17.79 6.04 -11.21
N GLY A 575 17.75 5.73 -12.52
CA GLY A 575 16.87 4.70 -13.10
C GLY A 575 15.64 5.23 -13.85
N LYS A 576 15.64 6.50 -14.28
CA LYS A 576 14.50 7.12 -15.01
C LYS A 576 14.14 6.37 -16.30
N THR A 577 15.11 6.21 -17.21
CA THR A 577 14.94 5.49 -18.47
C THR A 577 14.49 4.05 -18.23
N PHE A 578 15.01 3.42 -17.18
CA PHE A 578 14.58 2.08 -16.77
C PHE A 578 13.10 2.05 -16.37
N LEU A 579 12.66 2.99 -15.53
CA LEU A 579 11.29 3.08 -15.06
C LEU A 579 10.30 3.38 -16.21
N ILE A 580 10.60 4.34 -17.08
CA ILE A 580 9.68 4.68 -18.19
C ILE A 580 9.57 3.53 -19.19
N LEU A 581 10.66 2.81 -19.49
CA LEU A 581 10.62 1.63 -20.34
C LEU A 581 9.85 0.48 -19.68
N LEU A 582 10.04 0.28 -18.37
CA LEU A 582 9.28 -0.72 -17.62
C LEU A 582 7.78 -0.45 -17.68
N MET A 583 7.38 0.81 -17.47
CA MET A 583 5.99 1.24 -17.59
C MET A 583 5.47 1.03 -19.01
N ALA A 584 6.23 1.46 -20.02
CA ALA A 584 5.88 1.34 -21.43
C ALA A 584 5.68 -0.12 -21.86
N LEU A 585 6.58 -1.02 -21.47
CA LEU A 585 6.46 -2.46 -21.72
C LEU A 585 5.20 -3.04 -21.07
N ARG A 586 4.93 -2.69 -19.80
CA ARG A 586 3.74 -3.16 -19.08
C ARG A 586 2.44 -2.62 -19.68
N MET A 587 2.42 -1.37 -20.15
CA MET A 587 1.29 -0.79 -20.87
C MET A 587 1.06 -1.47 -22.22
N ARG A 588 2.13 -1.69 -23.01
CA ARG A 588 2.06 -2.43 -24.28
C ARG A 588 1.50 -3.84 -24.08
N ARG A 589 1.91 -4.53 -23.01
CA ARG A 589 1.38 -5.87 -22.68
C ARG A 589 -0.12 -5.85 -22.35
N LYS A 590 -0.65 -4.76 -21.78
CA LYS A 590 -2.10 -4.58 -21.55
C LYS A 590 -2.86 -4.28 -22.84
N GLY A 591 -2.14 -4.04 -23.95
CA GLY A 591 -2.72 -3.69 -25.25
C GLY A 591 -2.91 -2.19 -25.47
N ILE A 592 -2.42 -1.35 -24.54
CA ILE A 592 -2.40 0.12 -24.64
C ILE A 592 -1.45 0.53 -25.76
N GLN A 593 -1.84 1.52 -26.57
CA GLN A 593 -0.95 2.06 -27.60
C GLN A 593 0.09 2.99 -26.96
N VAL A 594 1.37 2.70 -27.18
CA VAL A 594 2.49 3.38 -26.54
C VAL A 594 3.38 4.04 -27.59
N PHE A 595 3.64 5.32 -27.41
CA PHE A 595 4.58 6.11 -28.19
C PHE A 595 5.72 6.57 -27.30
N MET A 596 6.97 6.29 -27.67
CA MET A 596 8.16 6.75 -26.96
C MET A 596 8.90 7.78 -27.83
N LEU A 597 9.05 9.01 -27.34
CA LEU A 597 9.90 10.02 -27.95
C LEU A 597 11.24 10.04 -27.22
N ALA A 598 12.31 9.72 -27.93
CA ALA A 598 13.67 9.69 -27.41
C ALA A 598 14.53 10.79 -28.05
N PRO A 599 14.58 12.00 -27.45
CA PRO A 599 15.41 13.09 -27.96
C PRO A 599 16.91 12.89 -27.70
N LEU A 600 17.26 11.99 -26.78
CA LEU A 600 18.63 11.62 -26.47
C LEU A 600 18.72 10.10 -26.33
N LYS A 601 19.88 9.54 -26.72
CA LYS A 601 20.23 8.11 -26.53
C LYS A 601 19.16 7.12 -27.01
N GLY A 602 18.54 7.35 -28.18
CA GLY A 602 17.44 6.51 -28.67
C GLY A 602 17.80 5.03 -28.84
N HIS A 603 19.08 4.71 -29.03
CA HIS A 603 19.59 3.33 -29.06
C HIS A 603 19.28 2.52 -27.78
N GLU A 604 19.11 3.16 -26.61
CA GLU A 604 18.74 2.47 -25.35
C GLU A 604 17.34 1.83 -25.43
N PHE A 605 16.46 2.33 -26.31
CA PHE A 605 15.07 1.88 -26.47
C PHE A 605 14.94 0.77 -27.52
N HIS A 606 15.92 0.62 -28.40
CA HIS A 606 15.87 -0.28 -29.56
C HIS A 606 15.63 -1.74 -29.17
N ARG A 607 16.37 -2.24 -28.18
CA ARG A 607 16.25 -3.64 -27.74
C ARG A 607 14.86 -3.95 -27.18
N ALA A 608 14.31 -3.06 -26.34
CA ALA A 608 12.97 -3.25 -25.78
C ALA A 608 11.89 -3.18 -26.88
N CYS A 609 12.02 -2.26 -27.83
CA CYS A 609 11.09 -2.08 -28.95
C CYS A 609 11.03 -3.32 -29.85
N VAL A 610 12.16 -3.73 -30.43
CA VAL A 610 12.20 -4.81 -31.41
C VAL A 610 11.79 -6.16 -30.79
N ASN A 611 12.26 -6.45 -29.57
CA ASN A 611 11.95 -7.70 -28.88
C ASN A 611 10.55 -7.71 -28.22
N THR A 612 9.67 -6.76 -28.54
CA THR A 612 8.26 -6.78 -28.14
C THR A 612 7.31 -6.51 -29.31
N GLY A 613 7.81 -6.69 -30.54
CA GLY A 613 7.04 -6.48 -31.77
C GLY A 613 6.76 -5.00 -32.07
N GLY A 614 7.52 -4.08 -31.49
CA GLY A 614 7.39 -2.65 -31.71
C GLY A 614 8.06 -2.16 -33.00
N GLU A 615 7.73 -0.94 -33.39
CA GLU A 615 8.32 -0.22 -34.53
C GLU A 615 9.34 0.81 -34.02
N PHE A 616 10.61 0.65 -34.41
CA PHE A 616 11.66 1.62 -34.11
C PHE A 616 11.91 2.55 -35.31
N ILE A 617 11.55 3.83 -35.16
CA ILE A 617 11.61 4.84 -36.22
C ILE A 617 12.71 5.84 -35.87
N SER A 618 13.86 5.74 -36.55
CA SER A 618 14.93 6.74 -36.46
C SER A 618 14.67 7.88 -37.43
N ILE A 619 14.51 9.11 -36.92
CA ILE A 619 14.35 10.33 -37.71
C ILE A 619 15.69 11.07 -37.69
N SER A 620 16.51 10.82 -38.70
CA SER A 620 17.80 11.50 -38.86
C SER A 620 18.16 11.70 -40.34
N PRO A 621 19.07 12.64 -40.66
CA PRO A 621 19.62 12.78 -42.01
C PRO A 621 20.19 11.48 -42.61
N ALA A 622 20.71 10.59 -41.77
CA ALA A 622 21.33 9.33 -42.20
C ALA A 622 20.35 8.15 -42.27
N SER A 623 19.15 8.30 -41.70
CA SER A 623 18.14 7.25 -41.67
C SER A 623 17.51 7.02 -43.05
N LYS A 624 16.93 5.84 -43.27
CA LYS A 624 16.04 5.57 -44.41
C LYS A 624 14.57 5.76 -44.04
N SER A 625 14.26 5.77 -42.75
CA SER A 625 12.90 5.94 -42.24
C SER A 625 12.46 7.38 -42.41
N CYS A 626 11.25 7.58 -42.93
CA CYS A 626 10.67 8.89 -43.14
C CYS A 626 9.20 8.88 -42.73
N ILE A 627 8.80 9.94 -42.04
CA ILE A 627 7.40 10.31 -41.84
C ILE A 627 7.19 11.58 -42.64
N ASN A 628 6.38 11.50 -43.70
CA ASN A 628 6.14 12.64 -44.58
C ASN A 628 5.38 13.74 -43.83
N VAL A 629 6.01 14.90 -43.64
CA VAL A 629 5.40 16.03 -42.95
C VAL A 629 4.21 16.63 -43.71
N LEU A 630 4.11 16.43 -45.02
CA LEU A 630 3.00 16.86 -45.87
C LEU A 630 1.89 15.81 -45.96
N GLU A 631 1.98 14.70 -45.23
CA GLU A 631 0.95 13.67 -45.27
C GLU A 631 -0.32 14.10 -44.51
N ILE A 632 -1.47 14.07 -45.19
CA ILE A 632 -2.79 14.08 -44.54
C ILE A 632 -3.12 12.62 -44.21
N ARG A 633 -3.15 12.29 -42.93
CA ARG A 633 -3.39 10.92 -42.46
C ARG A 633 -4.89 10.69 -42.30
N LYS A 634 -5.38 9.57 -42.81
CA LYS A 634 -6.77 9.15 -42.63
C LYS A 634 -7.02 8.87 -41.14
N ILE A 635 -8.08 9.46 -40.60
CA ILE A 635 -8.54 9.25 -39.23
C ILE A 635 -9.86 8.48 -39.31
N ASP A 636 -9.98 7.39 -38.57
CA ASP A 636 -11.24 6.67 -38.44
C ASP A 636 -12.17 7.44 -37.49
N LYS A 637 -13.21 8.07 -38.05
CA LYS A 637 -14.21 8.83 -37.30
C LYS A 637 -15.46 8.02 -36.97
N SER A 638 -15.52 6.74 -37.33
CA SER A 638 -16.72 5.90 -37.16
C SER A 638 -17.22 5.84 -35.72
N VAL A 639 -16.30 5.77 -34.76
CA VAL A 639 -16.61 5.78 -33.32
C VAL A 639 -17.20 7.13 -32.90
N GLU A 640 -16.63 8.24 -33.37
CA GLU A 640 -17.12 9.58 -33.05
C GLU A 640 -18.50 9.83 -33.66
N GLU A 641 -18.70 9.45 -34.93
CA GLU A 641 -19.99 9.54 -35.61
C GLU A 641 -21.08 8.71 -34.93
N THR A 642 -20.72 7.53 -34.42
CA THR A 642 -21.65 6.67 -33.67
C THR A 642 -22.05 7.29 -32.32
N LEU A 643 -21.11 7.97 -31.65
CA LEU A 643 -21.32 8.55 -30.32
C LEU A 643 -22.02 9.91 -30.37
N ASP A 644 -21.60 10.80 -31.28
CA ASP A 644 -21.99 12.21 -31.32
C ASP A 644 -22.94 12.53 -32.50
N GLY A 645 -23.17 11.57 -33.40
CA GLY A 645 -23.83 11.80 -34.69
C GLY A 645 -22.86 12.38 -35.75
N PRO A 646 -23.34 12.66 -36.97
CA PRO A 646 -22.51 13.22 -38.03
C PRO A 646 -21.99 14.61 -37.61
N GLY A 647 -20.66 14.72 -37.46
CA GLY A 647 -20.00 15.98 -37.09
C GLY A 647 -20.01 17.02 -38.22
N ILE A 648 -19.64 18.27 -37.88
CA ILE A 648 -19.39 19.30 -38.90
C ILE A 648 -18.11 18.91 -39.66
N GLU A 649 -18.24 18.60 -40.95
CA GLU A 649 -17.08 18.35 -41.81
C GLU A 649 -16.21 19.61 -41.89
N ARG A 650 -14.97 19.49 -41.41
CA ARG A 650 -13.92 20.50 -41.55
C ARG A 650 -12.92 20.03 -42.59
N SER A 651 -12.38 20.95 -43.36
CA SER A 651 -11.35 20.64 -44.36
C SER A 651 -10.08 20.10 -43.70
N GLU A 652 -9.73 18.85 -43.99
CA GLU A 652 -8.52 18.20 -43.46
C GLU A 652 -7.26 18.84 -44.05
N LEU A 653 -7.33 19.28 -45.32
CA LEU A 653 -6.27 20.05 -45.97
C LEU A 653 -6.02 21.37 -45.24
N ALA A 654 -7.07 22.13 -44.91
CA ALA A 654 -6.90 23.40 -44.19
C ALA A 654 -6.24 23.20 -42.82
N ALA A 655 -6.67 22.17 -42.08
CA ALA A 655 -6.06 21.81 -40.80
C ALA A 655 -4.59 21.38 -40.97
N LYS A 656 -4.25 20.69 -42.07
CA LYS A 656 -2.87 20.30 -42.36
C LYS A 656 -2.00 21.49 -42.73
N ILE A 657 -2.48 22.42 -43.55
CA ILE A 657 -1.78 23.66 -43.92
C ILE A 657 -1.46 24.49 -42.67
N GLN A 658 -2.40 24.62 -41.72
CA GLN A 658 -2.15 25.30 -40.44
C GLN A 658 -1.01 24.65 -39.65
N ARG A 659 -0.94 23.30 -39.61
CA ARG A 659 0.18 22.58 -38.97
C ARG A 659 1.49 22.80 -39.72
N LEU A 660 1.46 22.84 -41.05
CA LEU A 660 2.64 23.13 -41.87
C LEU A 660 3.16 24.55 -41.66
N HIS A 661 2.30 25.54 -41.40
CA HIS A 661 2.76 26.88 -41.00
C HIS A 661 3.58 26.84 -39.70
N ILE A 662 3.21 25.99 -38.73
CA ILE A 662 4.01 25.79 -37.51
C ILE A 662 5.36 25.16 -37.86
N PHE A 663 5.35 24.11 -38.68
CA PHE A 663 6.59 23.47 -39.17
C PHE A 663 7.53 24.46 -39.85
N PHE A 664 7.03 25.27 -40.78
CA PHE A 664 7.85 26.25 -41.49
C PHE A 664 8.25 27.44 -40.62
N ALA A 665 7.47 27.80 -39.59
CA ALA A 665 7.87 28.80 -38.60
C ALA A 665 9.00 28.31 -37.69
N LEU A 666 9.08 26.99 -37.41
CA LEU A 666 10.23 26.38 -36.73
C LEU A 666 11.48 26.41 -37.60
N LEU A 667 11.31 26.19 -38.92
CA LEU A 667 12.41 26.21 -39.89
C LEU A 667 12.86 27.64 -40.25
N ILE A 668 11.94 28.61 -40.28
CA ILE A 668 12.16 29.99 -40.71
C ILE A 668 11.59 30.94 -39.64
N PRO A 669 12.31 31.16 -38.52
CA PRO A 669 11.80 31.94 -37.40
C PRO A 669 11.47 33.40 -37.73
N ASP A 670 12.15 33.98 -38.73
CA ASP A 670 12.02 35.36 -39.16
C ASP A 670 11.14 35.54 -40.42
N MET A 671 10.22 34.60 -40.66
CA MET A 671 9.30 34.66 -41.80
C MET A 671 8.35 35.87 -41.73
N SER A 672 8.34 36.67 -42.78
CA SER A 672 7.47 37.86 -42.90
C SER A 672 5.99 37.48 -43.05
N TYR A 673 5.06 38.42 -42.80
CA TYR A 673 3.63 38.19 -43.04
C TYR A 673 3.33 37.90 -44.51
N GLU A 674 4.08 38.52 -45.43
CA GLU A 674 3.96 38.29 -46.86
C GLU A 674 4.46 36.89 -47.24
N GLU A 675 5.63 36.49 -46.73
CA GLU A 675 6.16 35.13 -46.95
C GLU A 675 5.22 34.05 -46.40
N LYS A 676 4.53 34.30 -45.28
CA LYS A 676 3.49 33.39 -44.76
C LYS A 676 2.31 33.25 -45.72
N GLN A 677 1.84 34.34 -46.32
CA GLN A 677 0.75 34.29 -47.31
C GLN A 677 1.18 33.57 -48.59
N LEU A 678 2.39 33.86 -49.09
CA LEU A 678 2.94 33.18 -50.26
C LEU A 678 3.15 31.68 -50.02
N LEU A 679 3.60 31.29 -48.81
CA LEU A 679 3.72 29.90 -48.41
C LEU A 679 2.36 29.20 -48.36
N ASP A 680 1.32 29.87 -47.85
CA ASP A 680 -0.04 29.33 -47.79
C ASP A 680 -0.56 28.97 -49.19
N ASP A 681 -0.45 29.91 -50.13
CA ASP A 681 -0.87 29.70 -51.52
C ASP A 681 -0.02 28.62 -52.22
N ALA A 682 1.30 28.61 -51.99
CA ALA A 682 2.18 27.58 -52.53
C ALA A 682 1.83 26.17 -52.00
N LEU A 683 1.46 26.04 -50.72
CA LEU A 683 0.99 24.79 -50.14
C LEU A 683 -0.31 24.33 -50.83
N ILE A 684 -1.30 25.20 -50.96
CA ILE A 684 -2.57 24.88 -51.64
C ILE A 684 -2.31 24.39 -53.06
N ARG A 685 -1.48 25.11 -53.84
CA ARG A 685 -1.09 24.71 -55.21
C ARG A 685 -0.37 23.37 -55.24
N THR A 686 0.49 23.09 -54.26
CA THR A 686 1.21 21.81 -54.14
C THR A 686 0.26 20.63 -53.98
N TYR A 687 -0.74 20.74 -53.09
CA TYR A 687 -1.77 19.70 -52.94
C TYR A 687 -2.69 19.62 -54.16
N ALA A 688 -3.05 20.76 -54.76
CA ALA A 688 -3.88 20.80 -55.96
C ALA A 688 -3.23 20.07 -57.15
N ARG A 689 -1.90 20.07 -57.28
CA ARG A 689 -1.16 19.27 -58.28
C ARG A 689 -1.31 17.76 -58.10
N LYS A 690 -1.59 17.29 -56.88
CA LYS A 690 -1.95 15.89 -56.59
C LYS A 690 -3.47 15.66 -56.65
N GLY A 691 -4.24 16.69 -57.04
CA GLY A 691 -5.70 16.66 -57.12
C GLY A 691 -6.41 16.68 -55.76
N ILE A 692 -5.73 17.17 -54.71
CA ILE A 692 -6.27 17.32 -53.36
C ILE A 692 -6.71 18.79 -53.18
N THR A 693 -7.94 19.00 -52.73
CA THR A 693 -8.55 20.33 -52.54
C THR A 693 -9.11 20.47 -51.12
N HIS A 694 -9.81 21.58 -50.82
CA HIS A 694 -10.44 21.78 -49.53
C HIS A 694 -11.63 20.85 -49.26
N ASP A 695 -12.22 20.27 -50.31
CA ASP A 695 -13.25 19.24 -50.21
C ASP A 695 -12.61 17.90 -49.84
N ASN A 696 -13.01 17.33 -48.69
CA ASN A 696 -12.46 16.08 -48.17
C ASN A 696 -12.71 14.88 -49.11
N THR A 697 -13.73 14.94 -49.98
CA THR A 697 -13.96 13.89 -50.99
C THR A 697 -12.79 13.75 -51.97
N SER A 698 -12.03 14.83 -52.19
CA SER A 698 -10.86 14.83 -53.07
C SER A 698 -9.66 14.05 -52.52
N LEU A 699 -9.64 13.76 -51.21
CA LEU A 699 -8.56 13.00 -50.57
C LEU A 699 -8.55 11.54 -51.01
N SER A 700 -9.70 10.97 -51.37
CA SER A 700 -9.81 9.56 -51.75
C SER A 700 -9.29 9.33 -53.18
N ASP A 701 -8.63 8.20 -53.39
CA ASP A 701 -8.21 7.77 -54.73
C ASP A 701 -9.45 7.38 -55.55
N PRO A 702 -9.69 7.98 -56.73
CA PRO A 702 -10.82 7.62 -57.59
C PRO A 702 -10.88 6.13 -57.98
N ASN A 703 -9.72 5.48 -58.08
CA ASN A 703 -9.61 4.06 -58.45
C ASN A 703 -9.72 3.13 -57.23
N ASN A 704 -9.46 3.65 -56.02
CA ASN A 704 -9.58 2.91 -54.78
C ASN A 704 -10.09 3.83 -53.65
N PRO A 705 -11.42 4.01 -53.53
CA PRO A 705 -12.01 4.98 -52.59
C PRO A 705 -11.65 4.75 -51.12
N ASN A 706 -11.16 3.57 -50.75
CA ASN A 706 -10.74 3.27 -49.38
C ASN A 706 -9.35 3.82 -49.03
N VAL A 707 -8.56 4.22 -50.04
CA VAL A 707 -7.18 4.68 -49.91
C VAL A 707 -7.10 6.16 -50.27
N TYR A 708 -6.32 6.93 -49.53
CA TYR A 708 -6.08 8.33 -49.87
C TYR A 708 -5.11 8.43 -51.05
N ARG A 709 -5.26 9.49 -51.86
CA ARG A 709 -4.32 9.85 -52.93
C ARG A 709 -2.91 10.01 -52.39
N GLN A 710 -1.93 9.83 -53.27
CA GLN A 710 -0.54 10.09 -52.92
C GLN A 710 -0.33 11.55 -52.49
N MET A 711 0.15 11.73 -51.27
CA MET A 711 0.42 13.04 -50.68
C MET A 711 1.68 13.66 -51.29
N PRO A 712 1.76 15.01 -51.37
CA PRO A 712 2.98 15.67 -51.82
C PRO A 712 4.13 15.45 -50.84
N VAL A 713 5.37 15.63 -51.31
CA VAL A 713 6.60 15.67 -50.51
C VAL A 713 7.26 17.05 -50.61
N LEU A 714 8.29 17.31 -49.79
CA LEU A 714 8.93 18.64 -49.73
C LEU A 714 9.50 19.09 -51.09
N GLY A 715 9.89 18.15 -51.95
CA GLY A 715 10.32 18.38 -53.32
C GLY A 715 9.21 18.94 -54.21
N ASP A 716 7.98 18.43 -54.08
CA ASP A 716 6.84 18.97 -54.84
C ASP A 716 6.59 20.45 -54.45
N LEU A 717 6.68 20.78 -53.16
CA LEU A 717 6.54 22.16 -52.66
C LEU A 717 7.70 23.06 -53.14
N TYR A 718 8.92 22.54 -53.12
CA TYR A 718 10.09 23.24 -53.62
C TYR A 718 9.94 23.62 -55.10
N ASP A 719 9.41 22.72 -55.92
CA ASP A 719 9.18 22.99 -57.34
C ASP A 719 8.14 24.11 -57.53
N VAL A 720 7.05 24.09 -56.77
CA VAL A 720 6.03 25.16 -56.78
C VAL A 720 6.62 26.51 -56.36
N LEU A 721 7.39 26.56 -55.27
CA LEU A 721 8.01 27.78 -54.77
C LEU A 721 9.09 28.36 -55.71
N ARG A 722 9.58 27.59 -56.68
CA ARG A 722 10.56 28.07 -57.67
C ARG A 722 9.95 28.76 -58.87
N GLU A 723 8.65 28.61 -59.09
CA GLU A 723 7.97 29.18 -60.24
C GLU A 723 7.78 30.70 -60.13
N GLU A 724 7.77 31.22 -58.90
CA GLU A 724 7.59 32.64 -58.62
C GLU A 724 8.88 33.27 -58.07
N SER A 725 9.16 34.51 -58.50
CA SER A 725 10.33 35.27 -58.03
C SER A 725 10.26 35.57 -56.53
N ASP A 726 9.06 35.79 -56.04
CA ASP A 726 8.80 36.33 -54.69
C ASP A 726 8.96 35.24 -53.62
N THR A 727 8.84 33.96 -53.99
CA THR A 727 9.04 32.79 -53.13
C THR A 727 10.47 32.23 -53.16
N LYS A 728 11.40 32.87 -53.89
CA LYS A 728 12.77 32.37 -54.10
C LYS A 728 13.53 32.12 -52.80
N ARG A 729 13.38 32.99 -51.79
CA ARG A 729 14.02 32.80 -50.47
C ARG A 729 13.53 31.52 -49.79
N LEU A 730 12.22 31.28 -49.78
CA LEU A 730 11.63 30.07 -49.20
C LEU A 730 12.13 28.81 -49.92
N SER A 731 12.18 28.84 -51.26
CA SER A 731 12.70 27.73 -52.06
C SER A 731 14.18 27.40 -51.72
N ASN A 732 15.02 28.43 -51.53
CA ASN A 732 16.43 28.23 -51.17
C ASN A 732 16.60 27.58 -49.79
N ILE A 733 15.74 27.92 -48.82
CA ILE A 733 15.78 27.32 -47.48
C ILE A 733 15.32 25.86 -47.54
N ILE A 734 14.22 25.59 -48.25
CA ILE A 734 13.67 24.23 -48.41
C ILE A 734 14.60 23.31 -49.20
N ASN A 735 15.44 23.87 -50.09
CA ASN A 735 16.42 23.11 -50.86
C ASN A 735 17.31 22.18 -50.00
N ARG A 736 17.58 22.56 -48.74
CA ARG A 736 18.30 21.72 -47.76
C ARG A 736 17.65 20.35 -47.55
N PHE A 737 16.31 20.29 -47.60
CA PHE A 737 15.50 19.08 -47.44
C PHE A 737 15.22 18.36 -48.75
N VAL A 738 15.59 18.92 -49.90
CA VAL A 738 15.33 18.31 -51.22
C VAL A 738 16.61 17.76 -51.83
N HIS A 739 17.63 18.61 -51.95
CA HIS A 739 18.91 18.28 -52.57
C HIS A 739 20.10 18.39 -51.59
N GLY A 740 19.85 18.79 -50.35
CA GLY A 740 20.88 19.01 -49.34
C GLY A 740 21.04 17.88 -48.32
N SER A 741 21.64 18.24 -47.19
CA SER A 741 21.98 17.33 -46.09
C SER A 741 20.78 16.72 -45.36
N ALA A 742 19.56 17.25 -45.56
CA ALA A 742 18.34 16.73 -44.94
C ALA A 742 17.37 16.11 -45.96
N SER A 743 17.88 15.66 -47.12
CA SER A 743 17.08 15.09 -48.22
C SER A 743 16.23 13.87 -47.83
N THR A 744 16.60 13.15 -46.77
CA THR A 744 15.83 12.03 -46.21
C THR A 744 14.39 12.40 -45.83
N PHE A 745 14.13 13.66 -45.45
CA PHE A 745 12.78 14.14 -45.13
C PHE A 745 11.88 14.30 -46.36
N ASN A 746 12.42 14.28 -47.56
CA ASN A 746 11.69 14.41 -48.82
C ASN A 746 11.32 13.04 -49.41
N GLN A 747 10.55 12.26 -48.66
CA GLN A 747 10.09 10.94 -49.06
C GLN A 747 8.63 10.72 -48.63
N GLN A 748 7.99 9.71 -49.22
CA GLN A 748 6.72 9.20 -48.70
C GLN A 748 6.95 8.52 -47.35
N THR A 749 5.92 8.51 -46.50
CA THR A 749 5.95 7.77 -45.24
C THR A 749 6.20 6.29 -45.55
N ASN A 750 7.23 5.70 -44.92
CA ASN A 750 7.70 4.34 -45.24
C ASN A 750 7.89 3.45 -44.00
N VAL A 751 7.26 3.83 -42.89
CA VAL A 751 7.32 3.16 -41.58
C VAL A 751 5.92 2.75 -41.12
N ASN A 752 5.84 1.74 -40.24
CA ASN A 752 4.55 1.29 -39.71
C ASN A 752 4.03 2.22 -38.61
N LEU A 753 3.08 3.08 -38.96
CA LEU A 753 2.47 4.05 -38.05
C LEU A 753 1.31 3.48 -37.20
N ASP A 754 0.90 2.23 -37.41
CA ASP A 754 -0.23 1.57 -36.72
C ASP A 754 0.22 0.60 -35.62
N ASN A 755 1.53 0.50 -35.36
CA ASN A 755 2.06 -0.36 -34.30
C ASN A 755 1.56 0.12 -32.91
N LYS A 756 1.34 -0.84 -31.99
CA LYS A 756 0.97 -0.57 -30.59
C LYS A 756 2.15 -0.12 -29.73
N PHE A 757 3.39 -0.32 -30.18
CA PHE A 757 4.57 0.16 -29.49
C PHE A 757 5.55 0.80 -30.47
N THR A 758 5.58 2.12 -30.50
CA THR A 758 6.40 2.87 -31.46
C THR A 758 7.43 3.70 -30.72
N VAL A 759 8.70 3.56 -31.09
CA VAL A 759 9.79 4.40 -30.60
C VAL A 759 10.23 5.35 -31.71
N LEU A 760 10.23 6.64 -31.41
CA LEU A 760 10.66 7.72 -32.28
C LEU A 760 12.01 8.24 -31.75
N ASP A 761 13.08 7.78 -32.39
CA ASP A 761 14.44 8.21 -32.09
C ASP A 761 14.80 9.44 -32.91
N ILE A 762 14.99 10.57 -32.23
CA ILE A 762 15.41 11.83 -32.84
C ILE A 762 16.79 12.27 -32.32
N SER A 763 17.51 11.37 -31.65
CA SER A 763 18.73 11.70 -30.90
C SER A 763 19.94 12.06 -31.75
N GLU A 764 19.90 11.77 -33.05
CA GLU A 764 20.91 12.19 -34.02
C GLU A 764 20.66 13.59 -34.60
N LEU A 765 19.52 14.23 -34.27
CA LEU A 765 19.22 15.59 -34.70
C LEU A 765 19.89 16.61 -33.79
N SER A 766 20.37 17.70 -34.38
CA SER A 766 21.05 18.78 -33.66
C SER A 766 20.78 20.13 -34.33
N GLY A 767 21.00 21.21 -33.58
CA GLY A 767 20.77 22.58 -34.05
C GLY A 767 19.35 22.77 -34.59
N ASP A 768 19.21 23.42 -35.74
CA ASP A 768 17.91 23.75 -36.35
C ASP A 768 17.06 22.54 -36.75
N LEU A 769 17.66 21.34 -36.91
CA LEU A 769 16.92 20.14 -37.30
C LEU A 769 16.21 19.47 -36.13
N LEU A 770 16.65 19.72 -34.90
CA LEU A 770 16.09 19.07 -33.72
C LEU A 770 14.62 19.49 -33.48
N PRO A 771 14.25 20.80 -33.46
CA PRO A 771 12.85 21.21 -33.37
C PRO A 771 11.97 20.68 -34.52
N ILE A 772 12.56 20.48 -35.70
CA ILE A 772 11.87 19.99 -36.88
C ILE A 772 11.52 18.50 -36.73
N GLY A 773 12.48 17.66 -36.33
CA GLY A 773 12.20 16.25 -36.05
C GLY A 773 11.24 16.05 -34.89
N MET A 774 11.35 16.90 -33.86
CA MET A 774 10.38 16.94 -32.75
C MET A 774 8.97 17.24 -33.25
N PHE A 775 8.80 18.24 -34.10
CA PHE A 775 7.50 18.56 -34.68
C PHE A 775 6.93 17.39 -35.47
N VAL A 776 7.73 16.77 -36.34
CA VAL A 776 7.30 15.62 -37.14
C VAL A 776 6.85 14.46 -36.26
N ALA A 777 7.61 14.16 -35.21
CA ALA A 777 7.29 13.12 -34.24
C ALA A 777 6.01 13.44 -33.45
N LEU A 778 5.90 14.64 -32.88
CA LEU A 778 4.74 15.05 -32.08
C LEU A 778 3.48 15.24 -32.92
N ASP A 779 3.56 15.77 -34.14
CA ASP A 779 2.43 15.86 -35.08
C ASP A 779 1.87 14.47 -35.38
N PHE A 780 2.75 13.51 -35.69
CA PHE A 780 2.37 12.12 -35.91
C PHE A 780 1.69 11.51 -34.67
N VAL A 781 2.37 11.56 -33.53
CA VAL A 781 1.87 10.96 -32.29
C VAL A 781 0.55 11.60 -31.86
N TRP A 782 0.43 12.92 -31.98
CA TRP A 782 -0.78 13.63 -31.59
C TRP A 782 -1.96 13.33 -32.50
N ASP A 783 -1.74 13.25 -33.83
CA ASP A 783 -2.78 12.86 -34.77
C ASP A 783 -3.26 11.42 -34.52
N LYS A 784 -2.35 10.47 -34.25
CA LYS A 784 -2.75 9.11 -33.83
C LYS A 784 -3.45 9.11 -32.49
N ALA A 785 -2.99 9.89 -31.52
CA ALA A 785 -3.60 9.94 -30.21
C ALA A 785 -5.04 10.44 -30.25
N LYS A 786 -5.39 11.36 -31.16
CA LYS A 786 -6.76 11.87 -31.31
C LYS A 786 -7.71 10.92 -32.04
N ALA A 787 -7.19 9.91 -32.75
CA ALA A 787 -7.99 9.11 -33.70
C ALA A 787 -9.15 8.34 -33.07
N ASN A 788 -8.96 7.76 -31.87
CA ASN A 788 -10.03 7.06 -31.16
C ASN A 788 -10.05 7.46 -29.68
N ARG A 789 -11.01 8.29 -29.27
CA ARG A 789 -11.13 8.77 -27.88
C ARG A 789 -11.56 7.70 -26.86
N THR A 790 -11.91 6.49 -27.29
CA THR A 790 -12.33 5.39 -26.40
C THR A 790 -11.21 4.42 -26.05
N GLU A 791 -10.08 4.49 -26.77
CA GLU A 791 -8.93 3.62 -26.54
C GLU A 791 -7.87 4.30 -25.68
N GLU A 792 -7.26 3.52 -24.80
CA GLU A 792 -6.16 3.97 -23.94
C GLU A 792 -4.86 4.11 -24.73
N LYS A 793 -4.15 5.21 -24.49
CA LYS A 793 -2.85 5.47 -25.13
C LYS A 793 -1.90 6.23 -24.22
N ALA A 794 -0.61 6.03 -24.42
CA ALA A 794 0.43 6.65 -23.60
C ALA A 794 1.53 7.24 -24.48
N ILE A 795 1.83 8.52 -24.27
CA ILE A 795 2.91 9.25 -24.93
C ILE A 795 4.01 9.48 -23.89
N PHE A 796 5.12 8.80 -24.05
CA PHE A 796 6.32 8.96 -23.25
C PHE A 796 7.29 9.91 -23.92
N ILE A 797 7.82 10.84 -23.15
CA ILE A 797 8.82 11.81 -23.57
C ILE A 797 9.99 11.71 -22.61
N ASP A 798 11.06 11.05 -23.03
CA ASP A 798 12.30 11.03 -22.26
C ASP A 798 13.03 12.36 -22.40
N GLU A 799 13.81 12.75 -21.39
CA GLU A 799 14.58 14.00 -21.35
C GLU A 799 13.78 15.22 -21.83
N CYS A 800 12.56 15.38 -21.31
CA CYS A 800 11.59 16.38 -21.78
C CYS A 800 12.11 17.83 -21.67
N TRP A 801 13.10 18.09 -20.82
CA TRP A 801 13.78 19.39 -20.74
C TRP A 801 14.48 19.77 -22.06
N GLN A 802 14.89 18.82 -22.91
CA GLN A 802 15.40 19.13 -24.25
C GLN A 802 14.35 19.82 -25.13
N LEU A 803 13.06 19.55 -24.88
CA LEU A 803 11.94 20.16 -25.60
C LEU A 803 11.54 21.52 -25.01
N ILE A 804 11.71 21.70 -23.71
CA ILE A 804 11.14 22.85 -22.98
C ILE A 804 12.17 23.70 -22.22
N GLY A 805 13.46 23.40 -22.35
CA GLY A 805 14.58 24.07 -21.71
C GLY A 805 15.18 25.18 -22.58
N GLY A 806 15.68 26.24 -21.91
CA GLY A 806 16.17 27.47 -22.51
C GLY A 806 17.69 27.54 -22.69
N GLY A 807 18.39 26.40 -22.65
CA GLY A 807 19.85 26.33 -22.60
C GLY A 807 20.59 26.86 -23.84
N SER A 808 21.21 28.04 -23.68
CA SER A 808 22.48 28.52 -24.27
C SER A 808 22.82 28.18 -25.73
N GLY A 809 22.10 28.82 -26.64
CA GLY A 809 22.49 29.03 -28.04
C GLY A 809 21.31 29.67 -28.75
N THR A 810 21.56 30.68 -29.58
CA THR A 810 20.73 31.49 -30.50
C THR A 810 19.32 30.98 -30.96
N PHE A 811 18.48 30.36 -30.12
CA PHE A 811 17.34 29.52 -30.52
C PHE A 811 16.01 29.82 -29.79
N GLY A 812 15.79 31.08 -29.36
CA GLY A 812 14.66 31.45 -28.47
C GLY A 812 13.23 31.32 -29.03
N VAL A 813 13.03 31.14 -30.34
CA VAL A 813 11.67 31.06 -30.95
C VAL A 813 11.25 29.60 -31.21
N GLY A 814 12.18 28.74 -31.65
CA GLY A 814 11.90 27.33 -31.95
C GLY A 814 11.50 26.51 -30.73
N ASN A 815 12.19 26.69 -29.60
CA ASN A 815 11.88 25.97 -28.36
C ASN A 815 10.52 26.39 -27.76
N ARG A 816 10.02 27.60 -28.01
CA ARG A 816 8.73 28.05 -27.48
C ARG A 816 7.55 27.31 -28.11
N LEU A 817 7.55 27.19 -29.44
CA LEU A 817 6.49 26.49 -30.17
C LEU A 817 6.49 24.99 -29.84
N ALA A 818 7.67 24.36 -29.77
CA ALA A 818 7.79 22.96 -29.35
C ALA A 818 7.30 22.76 -27.90
N ALA A 819 7.70 23.65 -26.98
CA ALA A 819 7.24 23.59 -25.58
C ALA A 819 5.74 23.83 -25.43
N GLU A 820 5.14 24.68 -26.28
CA GLU A 820 3.70 24.90 -26.33
C GLU A 820 2.95 23.64 -26.77
N MET A 821 3.43 22.94 -27.80
CA MET A 821 2.84 21.66 -28.24
C MET A 821 2.88 20.60 -27.13
N VAL A 822 4.03 20.43 -26.46
CA VAL A 822 4.14 19.48 -25.35
C VAL A 822 3.16 19.85 -24.22
N LEU A 823 3.11 21.12 -23.83
CA LEU A 823 2.18 21.58 -22.79
C LEU A 823 0.72 21.37 -23.20
N GLU A 824 0.37 21.58 -24.45
CA GLU A 824 -0.98 21.36 -24.99
C GLU A 824 -1.38 19.89 -24.90
N ILE A 825 -0.48 18.95 -25.24
CA ILE A 825 -0.70 17.51 -25.08
C ILE A 825 -1.06 17.23 -23.62
N PHE A 826 -0.25 17.64 -22.64
CA PHE A 826 -0.53 17.38 -21.22
C PHE A 826 -1.85 18.01 -20.72
N LYS A 827 -2.28 19.13 -21.30
CA LYS A 827 -3.56 19.78 -20.95
C LYS A 827 -4.78 19.08 -21.54
N THR A 828 -4.66 18.51 -22.74
CA THR A 828 -5.81 18.10 -23.56
C THR A 828 -5.94 16.59 -23.74
N ILE A 829 -4.85 15.82 -23.59
CA ILE A 829 -4.80 14.37 -23.87
C ILE A 829 -5.83 13.55 -23.10
N ARG A 830 -6.24 14.00 -21.92
CA ARG A 830 -7.30 13.38 -21.11
C ARG A 830 -8.61 13.24 -21.90
N ALA A 831 -8.94 14.22 -22.75
CA ALA A 831 -10.18 14.18 -23.55
C ALA A 831 -10.19 13.03 -24.57
N TYR A 832 -9.02 12.45 -24.85
CA TYR A 832 -8.84 11.35 -25.78
C TYR A 832 -8.41 10.07 -25.07
N SER A 833 -8.74 9.87 -23.79
CA SER A 833 -8.34 8.67 -23.02
C SER A 833 -6.84 8.38 -23.05
N GLY A 834 -6.02 9.42 -23.10
CA GLY A 834 -4.56 9.26 -23.15
C GLY A 834 -3.83 9.81 -21.93
N SER A 835 -2.57 9.39 -21.82
CA SER A 835 -1.61 9.83 -20.81
C SER A 835 -0.37 10.44 -21.46
N GLY A 836 0.04 11.62 -20.98
CA GLY A 836 1.37 12.16 -21.20
C GLY A 836 2.28 11.74 -20.04
N ILE A 837 3.42 11.13 -20.35
CA ILE A 837 4.47 10.76 -19.40
C ILE A 837 5.74 11.48 -19.79
N CYS A 838 6.30 12.30 -18.91
CA CYS A 838 7.59 12.96 -19.15
C CYS A 838 8.63 12.52 -18.12
N ALA A 839 9.88 12.34 -18.54
CA ALA A 839 11.02 12.19 -17.65
C ALA A 839 11.96 13.40 -17.77
N THR A 840 12.50 13.88 -16.65
CA THR A 840 13.50 14.95 -16.62
C THR A 840 14.50 14.74 -15.49
N GLN A 841 15.76 15.14 -15.72
CA GLN A 841 16.81 15.10 -14.68
C GLN A 841 17.02 16.46 -14.02
N ASP A 842 17.09 17.51 -14.82
CA ASP A 842 17.38 18.86 -14.37
C ASP A 842 16.09 19.69 -14.32
N LEU A 843 15.63 19.99 -13.11
CA LEU A 843 14.44 20.82 -12.92
C LEU A 843 14.72 22.31 -13.18
N ASN A 844 15.97 22.75 -13.04
CA ASN A 844 16.37 24.12 -13.31
C ASN A 844 16.22 24.41 -14.81
N ASP A 845 16.74 23.52 -15.65
CA ASP A 845 16.59 23.61 -17.10
C ASP A 845 15.13 23.43 -17.53
N PHE A 846 14.40 22.51 -16.89
CA PHE A 846 12.97 22.31 -17.13
C PHE A 846 12.11 23.54 -16.80
N PHE A 847 12.56 24.42 -15.89
CA PHE A 847 11.89 25.68 -15.53
C PHE A 847 12.53 26.94 -16.12
N SER A 848 13.55 26.80 -16.96
CA SER A 848 14.35 27.94 -17.46
C SER A 848 13.61 28.81 -18.48
N LEU A 849 12.71 28.24 -19.31
CA LEU A 849 11.98 28.97 -20.34
C LEU A 849 10.76 29.74 -19.79
N ASP A 850 10.60 30.99 -20.23
CA ASP A 850 9.47 31.88 -19.93
C ASP A 850 9.04 31.87 -18.44
N ASN A 851 10.00 32.06 -17.53
CA ASN A 851 9.80 32.02 -16.06
C ASN A 851 9.21 30.69 -15.53
N GLY A 852 9.46 29.60 -16.24
CA GLY A 852 9.02 28.24 -15.91
C GLY A 852 7.57 27.94 -16.29
N LYS A 853 6.95 28.76 -17.16
CA LYS A 853 5.55 28.58 -17.62
C LYS A 853 5.28 27.15 -18.11
N TYR A 854 6.14 26.60 -18.96
CA TYR A 854 5.91 25.29 -19.59
C TYR A 854 6.16 24.15 -18.59
N GLY A 855 7.33 24.11 -17.96
CA GLY A 855 7.66 23.06 -17.00
C GLY A 855 6.69 22.99 -15.81
N LYS A 856 6.36 24.13 -15.20
CA LYS A 856 5.34 24.18 -14.13
C LYS A 856 3.97 23.76 -14.65
N GLY A 857 3.64 24.18 -15.88
CA GLY A 857 2.41 23.79 -16.56
C GLY A 857 2.30 22.27 -16.72
N ILE A 858 3.35 21.59 -17.18
CA ILE A 858 3.38 20.13 -17.37
C ILE A 858 3.23 19.42 -16.02
N ILE A 859 4.08 19.75 -15.03
CA ILE A 859 4.05 19.11 -13.71
C ILE A 859 2.70 19.29 -13.00
N ASN A 860 2.07 20.46 -13.13
CA ASN A 860 0.75 20.72 -12.56
C ASN A 860 -0.37 19.92 -13.25
N ASN A 861 -0.19 19.56 -14.53
CA ASN A 861 -1.12 18.71 -15.27
C ASN A 861 -0.83 17.21 -15.11
N CYS A 862 0.28 16.82 -14.47
CA CYS A 862 0.56 15.43 -14.10
C CYS A 862 -0.08 15.10 -12.75
N ARG A 863 -1.07 14.21 -12.70
CA ARG A 863 -1.66 13.81 -11.41
C ARG A 863 -0.70 12.98 -10.59
N THR A 864 0.03 12.08 -11.23
CA THR A 864 1.02 11.23 -10.60
C THR A 864 2.41 11.80 -10.87
N LYS A 865 3.26 11.85 -9.86
CA LYS A 865 4.68 12.19 -9.98
C LYS A 865 5.50 11.08 -9.37
N VAL A 866 6.57 10.66 -10.03
CA VAL A 866 7.50 9.66 -9.51
C VAL A 866 8.86 10.32 -9.34
N ILE A 867 9.39 10.30 -8.13
CA ILE A 867 10.63 10.96 -7.76
C ILE A 867 11.63 9.86 -7.39
N LEU A 868 12.61 9.66 -8.24
CA LEU A 868 13.76 8.80 -7.95
C LEU A 868 14.78 9.58 -7.14
N ASN A 869 15.98 9.02 -6.93
CA ASN A 869 17.06 9.72 -6.24
C ASN A 869 17.32 11.11 -6.84
N LEU A 870 17.46 12.12 -5.98
CA LEU A 870 17.81 13.50 -6.32
C LEU A 870 19.00 13.98 -5.50
N GLU A 871 19.75 14.93 -6.04
CA GLU A 871 20.72 15.71 -5.26
C GLU A 871 20.00 16.72 -4.35
N ASP A 872 20.69 17.21 -3.32
CA ASP A 872 20.09 18.01 -2.26
C ASP A 872 19.42 19.29 -2.78
N GLU A 873 20.02 19.98 -3.75
CA GLU A 873 19.48 21.23 -4.33
C GLU A 873 18.18 20.97 -5.11
N GLU A 874 18.13 19.92 -5.93
CA GLU A 874 16.96 19.50 -6.68
C GLU A 874 15.85 19.02 -5.74
N ALA A 875 16.20 18.26 -4.71
CA ALA A 875 15.25 17.75 -3.73
C ALA A 875 14.53 18.90 -2.99
N GLN A 876 15.25 19.97 -2.63
CA GLN A 876 14.65 21.17 -2.04
C GLN A 876 13.68 21.88 -3.00
N ARG A 877 13.99 21.92 -4.31
CA ARG A 877 13.06 22.49 -5.30
C ARG A 877 11.81 21.65 -5.45
N VAL A 878 11.96 20.31 -5.52
CA VAL A 878 10.83 19.38 -5.55
C VAL A 878 9.99 19.51 -4.29
N GLN A 879 10.61 19.70 -3.13
CA GLN A 879 9.93 19.93 -1.86
C GLN A 879 8.96 21.11 -1.95
N GLN A 880 9.38 22.23 -2.54
CA GLN A 880 8.54 23.42 -2.69
C GLN A 880 7.38 23.20 -3.67
N VAL A 881 7.61 22.47 -4.76
CA VAL A 881 6.62 22.21 -5.81
C VAL A 881 5.59 21.16 -5.37
N LEU A 882 6.02 20.15 -4.60
CA LEU A 882 5.20 18.99 -4.21
C LEU A 882 4.76 19.01 -2.74
N HIS A 883 5.22 20.01 -1.98
CA HIS A 883 4.96 20.14 -0.54
C HIS A 883 5.43 18.91 0.26
N LEU A 884 6.62 18.39 -0.06
CA LEU A 884 7.21 17.27 0.65
C LEU A 884 7.67 17.67 2.07
N SER A 885 7.62 16.74 2.99
CA SER A 885 8.19 16.86 4.34
C SER A 885 9.71 16.76 4.32
N GLU A 886 10.38 17.25 5.38
CA GLU A 886 11.84 17.13 5.51
C GLU A 886 12.32 15.67 5.52
N ALA A 887 11.53 14.77 6.10
CA ALA A 887 11.83 13.34 6.13
C ALA A 887 11.78 12.74 4.72
N GLU A 888 10.79 13.11 3.90
CA GLU A 888 10.70 12.66 2.51
C GLU A 888 11.84 13.21 1.65
N VAL A 889 12.24 14.46 1.88
CA VAL A 889 13.41 15.05 1.20
C VAL A 889 14.68 14.28 1.56
N MET A 890 14.91 14.00 2.84
CA MET A 890 16.03 13.18 3.29
C MET A 890 15.98 11.77 2.67
N GLU A 891 14.80 11.18 2.54
CA GLU A 891 14.66 9.86 1.94
C GLU A 891 15.02 9.86 0.46
N ILE A 892 14.52 10.84 -0.30
CA ILE A 892 14.77 10.97 -1.73
C ILE A 892 16.27 11.13 -2.02
N THR A 893 17.00 11.90 -1.20
CA THR A 893 18.44 12.12 -1.39
C THR A 893 19.28 10.87 -1.10
N HIS A 894 18.74 9.92 -0.34
CA HIS A 894 19.40 8.66 0.02
C HIS A 894 18.86 7.42 -0.72
N PHE A 895 17.93 7.59 -1.68
CA PHE A 895 17.42 6.46 -2.45
C PHE A 895 18.53 5.73 -3.22
N GLU A 896 18.64 4.43 -2.97
CA GLU A 896 19.37 3.51 -3.86
C GLU A 896 18.65 3.35 -5.20
N ARG A 897 19.39 2.94 -6.23
CA ARG A 897 18.81 2.62 -7.55
C ARG A 897 17.70 1.58 -7.41
N GLY A 898 16.58 1.84 -8.07
CA GLY A 898 15.39 0.99 -7.98
C GLY A 898 14.41 1.41 -6.88
N ASN A 899 14.73 2.42 -6.07
CA ASN A 899 13.76 3.04 -5.15
C ASN A 899 13.24 4.37 -5.72
N GLY A 900 11.99 4.69 -5.39
CA GLY A 900 11.39 5.98 -5.73
C GLY A 900 10.19 6.31 -4.87
N LEU A 901 9.85 7.60 -4.81
CA LEU A 901 8.66 8.13 -4.16
C LEU A 901 7.59 8.38 -5.23
N ILE A 902 6.46 7.68 -5.14
CA ILE A 902 5.29 7.92 -5.97
C ILE A 902 4.38 8.90 -5.23
N SER A 903 4.29 10.12 -5.74
CA SER A 903 3.32 11.12 -5.30
C SER A 903 2.08 11.09 -6.18
N SER A 904 0.96 10.60 -5.67
CA SER A 904 -0.33 10.64 -6.36
C SER A 904 -1.45 10.96 -5.38
N ASN A 905 -2.42 11.74 -5.81
CA ASN A 905 -3.52 12.15 -4.93
C ASN A 905 -3.14 12.91 -3.63
N ASN A 906 -2.01 13.64 -3.65
CA ASN A 906 -1.38 14.30 -2.49
C ASN A 906 -0.82 13.31 -1.46
N ASN A 907 -0.52 12.10 -1.92
CA ASN A 907 0.00 11.01 -1.12
C ASN A 907 1.31 10.56 -1.68
N ASN A 908 2.30 10.40 -0.82
CA ASN A 908 3.64 10.02 -1.22
C ASN A 908 3.87 8.61 -0.70
N ILE A 909 4.21 7.66 -1.57
CA ILE A 909 4.53 6.27 -1.24
C ILE A 909 5.94 5.94 -1.71
N THR A 910 6.79 5.47 -0.81
CA THR A 910 8.10 4.95 -1.19
C THR A 910 7.96 3.52 -1.70
N VAL A 911 8.47 3.29 -2.90
CA VAL A 911 8.34 2.05 -3.65
C VAL A 911 9.72 1.53 -4.04
N GLU A 912 9.94 0.25 -3.77
CA GLU A 912 11.01 -0.53 -4.39
C GLU A 912 10.48 -1.07 -5.73
N ILE A 913 10.98 -0.54 -6.84
CA ILE A 913 10.58 -0.88 -8.21
C ILE A 913 10.98 -2.33 -8.50
N LYS A 914 10.01 -3.15 -8.91
CA LYS A 914 10.23 -4.56 -9.23
C LYS A 914 10.08 -4.80 -10.73
N ALA A 915 11.06 -5.45 -11.32
CA ALA A 915 11.05 -5.92 -12.71
C ALA A 915 11.30 -7.43 -12.76
N SER A 916 10.70 -8.07 -13.75
CA SER A 916 10.93 -9.47 -14.08
C SER A 916 12.30 -9.62 -14.78
N PRO A 917 12.90 -10.83 -14.81
CA PRO A 917 14.18 -11.05 -15.47
C PRO A 917 14.19 -10.61 -16.94
N LEU A 918 13.16 -10.91 -17.71
CA LEU A 918 13.06 -10.52 -19.12
C LEU A 918 12.89 -9.01 -19.26
N GLU A 919 12.03 -8.36 -18.45
CA GLU A 919 11.92 -6.91 -18.44
C GLU A 919 13.27 -6.25 -18.15
N ARG A 920 14.02 -6.75 -17.16
CA ARG A 920 15.35 -6.24 -16.84
C ARG A 920 16.32 -6.44 -18.00
N ASP A 921 16.33 -7.62 -18.60
CA ASP A 921 17.21 -7.95 -19.73
C ASP A 921 16.91 -7.08 -20.97
N LEU A 922 15.65 -6.73 -21.21
CA LEU A 922 15.24 -5.85 -22.31
C LEU A 922 15.67 -4.40 -22.09
N ILE A 923 15.72 -3.94 -20.84
CA ILE A 923 15.87 -2.51 -20.50
C ILE A 923 17.30 -2.15 -20.08
N THR A 924 18.02 -3.06 -19.40
CA THR A 924 19.27 -2.73 -18.70
C THR A 924 20.36 -2.09 -19.58
N THR A 925 20.95 -1.01 -19.10
CA THR A 925 22.12 -0.35 -19.69
C THR A 925 23.37 -0.56 -18.85
N ASP A 926 23.28 -1.35 -17.77
CA ASP A 926 24.42 -1.64 -16.90
C ASP A 926 25.43 -2.55 -17.63
N ARG A 927 26.69 -2.14 -17.65
CA ARG A 927 27.76 -2.85 -18.35
C ARG A 927 27.91 -4.30 -17.89
N ARG A 928 27.79 -4.59 -16.59
CA ARG A 928 27.97 -5.95 -16.06
C ARG A 928 26.80 -6.83 -16.48
N GLU A 929 25.58 -6.32 -16.38
CA GLU A 929 24.37 -7.04 -16.81
C GLU A 929 24.38 -7.31 -18.31
N LEU A 930 24.82 -6.35 -19.13
CA LEU A 930 25.01 -6.51 -20.58
C LEU A 930 26.04 -7.60 -20.92
N LEU A 931 27.16 -7.66 -20.19
CA LEU A 931 28.16 -8.71 -20.37
C LEU A 931 27.61 -10.10 -20.03
N ASP A 932 26.80 -10.20 -18.97
CA ASP A 932 26.18 -11.46 -18.57
C ASP A 932 25.07 -11.89 -19.53
N LEU A 933 24.31 -10.95 -20.09
CA LEU A 933 23.38 -11.18 -21.21
C LEU A 933 24.11 -11.76 -22.42
N LEU A 934 25.21 -11.12 -22.85
CA LEU A 934 26.00 -11.56 -23.99
C LEU A 934 26.60 -12.96 -23.75
N ARG A 935 27.05 -13.25 -22.53
CA ARG A 935 27.52 -14.60 -22.16
C ARG A 935 26.40 -15.63 -22.21
N ARG A 936 25.18 -15.30 -21.76
CA ARG A 936 24.01 -16.19 -21.83
C ARG A 936 23.62 -16.48 -23.28
N MET A 937 23.60 -15.47 -24.14
CA MET A 937 23.29 -15.62 -25.57
C MET A 937 24.33 -16.42 -26.35
N ASN A 938 25.59 -16.36 -25.92
CA ASN A 938 26.70 -17.08 -26.57
C ASN A 938 26.91 -18.51 -26.04
N ARG A 939 26.11 -18.99 -25.07
CA ARG A 939 26.13 -20.39 -24.68
C ARG A 939 25.36 -21.20 -25.72
N PRO A 940 25.96 -22.22 -26.36
CA PRO A 940 25.19 -23.13 -27.19
C PRO A 940 24.11 -23.80 -26.33
N GLU A 941 22.88 -23.83 -26.82
CA GLU A 941 21.81 -24.65 -26.23
C GLU A 941 22.32 -26.09 -26.13
N ALA A 942 22.40 -26.61 -24.92
CA ALA A 942 22.90 -27.95 -24.61
C ALA A 942 21.76 -28.96 -24.55
#